data_AF-A0AA36N2F7-F1
#
_entry.id   AF-A0AA36N2F7-F1
#
_cell.length_a   1.000
_cell.length_b   1.000
_cell.length_c   1.000
_cell.angle_alpha   90.00
_cell.angle_beta   90.00
_cell.angle_gamma   90.00
#
_symmetry.space_group_name_H-M   'P 1'
#
loop_
_entity.id
_entity.type
_entity.pdbx_description
1 polymer ?
#
loop_
_entity_poly.entity_id
_entity_poly.type
_entity_poly.pdbx_seq_one_letter_code
_entity_poly.pdbx_strand_id
1 'polypeptide(L)'
;MGTANGNARRSDSPPGSAKRKEPERSKGKGSGKFAEKGGGIQLPENCVRKTADGKPLCFKYQHGKCPLQKKARCRFGLHKCYYRGCEAVELLFVCYSLGLWVSIENPRRSWLWQVLAVLVKQQGDLGFRQWYFCLVDVHYDACMHGGSRAKATRLLSSPGLFESLAVECDRTHEHSEWSLSRQDGGWAFATHTEAEYPRLFCKRYASCVARHVDPGALQSSHMQFRANSLAMQNRQHKTNRQLIPEFSAVEFRPEGYKPLKNEKMLQPHLAGVVSVVDEVLLDEDLPCPDASAPEAKQSQADQARVGVYFDCVQHVQRALQLQHPMDTRCSIPDILKVAVFNMMTWGHATLAKHLSDCLSQDIRAAVDLAKQEAVLQKSLDEAVSAVVGGKRLLLFKRLLEITHFPDMRVVEIMMKGVDLTGIEPESPLFARKFCPASTTEPVLEKAAVWRRRRLMGSSKEDAALDSKRLQEISREEVSSGFLKGPFDYDSVAPQVGSEDWSMSRRFLLRQGEEGKERVIDDLKESCVNACYASVSKLDLHDVDFVSALFLFVAKLLQSGPVLRVRLASGQELVGHVHESVRADSALQARCLDLSKAYKQVPVAPSSHKYNIVVANYFDDYPMLAFRATATSVDKAALSLLTLLGWSHAQTGKKGAPFSQTAVVLGASFNVSLLNAGKLTVENKPERLERIVKLVKEFKQSKGRKSLASSIHGLLNYASGFVLGLALKMYTNVFAGLAAGKLALEEHVNRRLDELMELLPRQCPRCTQISTDERPCVIYTDGAFEASCATWGYVFLDPASNHRVCKHGWVPNHLRDFWLRTVGEQIIAHAVVCALWDLQERMMDRRVLLFIDNESCRFALIKRASRSGAVLDMLKVIGELEASAKAFVWFERVASFTNPADWPSRLDSASLPGELGVKDGGRLDLPEEVWRRLTREPRLGTPLVEAGVVAERKKRRRH
;
A
#
# COMPACT_ATOMS: atom_id res chain seq x y z
N MET A 1 3.56 -30.08 74.22
CA MET A 1 4.79 -30.73 74.70
C MET A 1 5.93 -30.16 73.86
N GLY A 2 6.39 -28.95 74.14
CA GLY A 2 7.27 -28.58 75.25
C GLY A 2 8.70 -28.52 74.67
N THR A 3 9.43 -27.42 74.65
CA THR A 3 9.37 -26.10 75.32
C THR A 3 10.45 -25.23 74.63
N ALA A 4 10.14 -24.01 74.18
CA ALA A 4 10.49 -22.71 74.82
C ALA A 4 12.01 -22.39 74.74
N ASN A 5 12.53 -21.19 74.48
CA ASN A 5 12.11 -19.79 74.30
C ASN A 5 13.38 -19.10 73.70
N GLY A 6 13.37 -18.13 72.78
CA GLY A 6 12.85 -16.76 72.81
C GLY A 6 13.88 -15.89 72.06
N ASN A 7 13.53 -15.24 70.95
CA ASN A 7 13.25 -13.78 70.82
C ASN A 7 14.33 -12.87 71.45
N ALA A 8 14.92 -11.86 70.81
CA ALA A 8 14.29 -10.87 69.93
C ALA A 8 15.29 -9.91 69.21
N ARG A 9 14.89 -9.49 67.99
CA ARG A 9 14.82 -8.12 67.41
C ARG A 9 16.05 -7.33 66.91
N ARG A 10 15.95 -6.97 65.59
CA ARG A 10 16.00 -5.65 64.89
C ARG A 10 17.29 -4.81 65.04
N SER A 11 17.84 -4.05 64.08
CA SER A 11 17.50 -3.48 62.75
C SER A 11 18.88 -3.10 62.12
N ASP A 12 19.14 -2.94 60.82
CA ASP A 12 18.87 -1.82 59.89
C ASP A 12 19.84 -2.01 58.69
N SER A 13 19.50 -1.46 57.52
CA SER A 13 20.33 -1.42 56.27
C SER A 13 21.27 -0.19 56.26
N PRO A 14 22.01 0.20 55.18
CA PRO A 14 22.86 -0.44 54.14
C PRO A 14 24.29 0.22 54.20
N PRO A 15 25.07 0.60 53.15
CA PRO A 15 25.21 0.22 51.71
C PRO A 15 26.69 -0.04 51.25
N GLY A 16 26.93 -0.36 49.96
CA GLY A 16 28.16 0.11 49.26
C GLY A 16 29.05 -0.89 48.48
N SER A 17 29.15 -0.62 47.17
CA SER A 17 30.21 -0.88 46.16
C SER A 17 31.60 -1.46 46.53
N ALA A 18 32.20 -2.27 45.64
CA ALA A 18 33.32 -1.87 44.73
C ALA A 18 34.25 -3.01 44.21
N LYS A 19 34.54 -2.94 42.90
CA LYS A 19 35.83 -3.09 42.16
C LYS A 19 36.82 -4.27 42.36
N ARG A 20 37.11 -4.89 41.19
CA ARG A 20 38.39 -5.40 40.60
C ARG A 20 39.69 -5.27 41.43
N LYS A 21 40.53 -6.33 41.35
CA LYS A 21 42.01 -6.26 41.24
C LYS A 21 42.57 -7.55 40.59
N GLU A 22 43.34 -7.40 39.51
CA GLU A 22 44.41 -8.33 39.09
C GLU A 22 45.57 -8.28 40.13
N PRO A 23 46.49 -9.28 40.24
CA PRO A 23 47.70 -9.28 39.39
C PRO A 23 48.41 -10.64 39.11
N GLU A 24 49.10 -10.67 37.97
CA GLU A 24 50.48 -11.12 37.69
C GLU A 24 51.15 -12.42 38.23
N ARG A 25 51.69 -13.16 37.23
CA ARG A 25 53.09 -13.66 37.05
C ARG A 25 53.63 -14.94 37.72
N SER A 26 54.09 -15.84 36.81
CA SER A 26 55.35 -16.63 36.83
C SER A 26 55.39 -17.87 37.78
N LYS A 27 56.06 -19.01 37.55
CA LYS A 27 57.08 -19.57 36.65
C LYS A 27 56.71 -21.06 36.46
N GLY A 28 56.94 -21.74 35.34
CA GLY A 28 58.21 -22.43 35.07
C GLY A 28 58.10 -23.98 35.16
N LYS A 29 58.28 -24.63 34.00
CA LYS A 29 58.80 -25.99 33.73
C LYS A 29 58.09 -27.25 34.30
N GLY A 30 57.56 -28.05 33.38
CA GLY A 30 57.34 -29.49 33.53
C GLY A 30 57.31 -30.15 32.14
N SER A 31 58.36 -30.88 31.82
CA SER A 31 58.59 -31.63 30.58
C SER A 31 57.74 -32.91 30.52
N GLY A 32 57.18 -33.24 29.35
CA GLY A 32 56.63 -34.57 29.08
C GLY A 32 55.78 -34.62 27.82
N LYS A 33 56.27 -35.31 26.79
CA LYS A 33 55.65 -35.53 25.47
C LYS A 33 54.17 -35.96 25.56
N PHE A 34 53.31 -35.36 24.73
CA PHE A 34 52.11 -36.03 24.23
C PHE A 34 51.93 -35.80 22.73
N ALA A 35 51.56 -36.92 22.11
CA ALA A 35 51.47 -37.21 20.69
C ALA A 35 50.49 -36.35 19.90
N GLU A 36 50.73 -36.31 18.58
CA GLU A 36 49.71 -36.05 17.58
C GLU A 36 48.45 -36.89 17.82
N LYS A 37 47.28 -36.24 17.82
CA LYS A 37 46.06 -36.79 17.25
C LYS A 37 45.34 -35.68 16.48
N GLY A 38 45.22 -35.90 15.17
CA GLY A 38 44.63 -34.97 14.22
C GLY A 38 43.12 -34.84 14.34
N GLY A 39 42.65 -33.61 14.16
CA GLY A 39 41.29 -33.28 13.75
C GLY A 39 41.38 -32.28 12.61
N GLY A 40 41.54 -32.77 11.38
CA GLY A 40 41.61 -31.92 10.20
C GLY A 40 40.26 -31.22 9.97
N ILE A 41 40.24 -29.88 9.98
CA ILE A 41 39.06 -29.05 9.66
C ILE A 41 38.46 -29.48 8.31
N GLN A 42 37.31 -30.14 8.27
CA GLN A 42 36.63 -30.39 6.99
C GLN A 42 36.36 -29.05 6.31
N LEU A 43 36.97 -28.86 5.15
CA LEU A 43 36.72 -27.69 4.31
C LEU A 43 35.37 -27.89 3.60
N PRO A 44 34.58 -26.80 3.40
CA PRO A 44 33.40 -26.86 2.53
C PRO A 44 33.75 -27.38 1.13
N GLU A 45 32.76 -27.92 0.42
CA GLU A 45 32.93 -28.25 -0.99
C GLU A 45 33.40 -27.02 -1.78
N ASN A 46 34.30 -27.23 -2.74
CA ASN A 46 35.00 -26.18 -3.49
C ASN A 46 35.98 -25.33 -2.68
N CYS A 47 36.40 -25.71 -1.47
CA CYS A 47 37.48 -25.03 -0.77
C CYS A 47 38.81 -25.76 -0.88
N VAL A 48 39.92 -25.04 -1.06
CA VAL A 48 41.28 -25.60 -1.15
C VAL A 48 42.16 -25.14 0.01
N ARG A 49 42.93 -26.07 0.60
CA ARG A 49 43.92 -25.80 1.66
C ARG A 49 45.26 -25.29 1.13
N LYS A 50 45.52 -25.52 -0.15
CA LYS A 50 46.77 -25.23 -0.84
C LYS A 50 46.47 -24.55 -2.18
N THR A 51 47.39 -23.71 -2.64
CA THR A 51 47.37 -23.19 -4.02
C THR A 51 47.60 -24.33 -5.02
N ALA A 52 47.38 -24.07 -6.31
CA ALA A 52 47.70 -25.02 -7.39
C ALA A 52 49.14 -25.55 -7.31
N ASP A 53 50.10 -24.68 -6.95
CA ASP A 53 51.51 -25.05 -6.74
C ASP A 53 51.82 -25.75 -5.39
N GLY A 54 50.80 -26.24 -4.68
CA GLY A 54 50.97 -26.96 -3.41
C GLY A 54 51.31 -26.13 -2.18
N LYS A 55 51.35 -24.79 -2.26
CA LYS A 55 51.68 -23.90 -1.12
C LYS A 55 50.47 -23.74 -0.19
N PRO A 56 50.62 -23.84 1.15
CA PRO A 56 49.51 -23.78 2.09
C PRO A 56 48.87 -22.39 2.19
N LEU A 57 47.55 -22.32 2.36
CA LEU A 57 46.78 -21.10 2.60
C LEU A 57 46.51 -20.89 4.10
N CYS A 58 46.60 -19.64 4.57
CA CYS A 58 46.33 -19.29 5.97
C CYS A 58 44.83 -19.16 6.22
N PHE A 59 44.24 -20.13 6.91
CA PHE A 59 42.82 -20.12 7.26
C PHE A 59 42.42 -18.97 8.20
N LYS A 60 43.32 -18.58 9.14
CA LYS A 60 43.07 -17.48 10.09
C LYS A 60 42.99 -16.12 9.40
N TYR A 61 43.71 -15.93 8.29
CA TYR A 61 43.66 -14.69 7.51
C TYR A 61 42.26 -14.48 6.92
N GLN A 62 41.59 -15.56 6.48
CA GLN A 62 40.27 -15.50 5.86
C GLN A 62 39.11 -15.20 6.81
N HIS A 63 39.31 -15.42 8.10
CA HIS A 63 38.38 -14.98 9.14
C HIS A 63 38.77 -13.64 9.77
N GLY A 64 39.72 -12.91 9.19
CA GLY A 64 40.19 -11.63 9.73
C GLY A 64 40.97 -11.74 11.05
N LYS A 65 41.38 -12.95 11.45
CA LYS A 65 41.99 -13.27 12.75
C LYS A 65 43.50 -13.52 12.67
N CYS A 66 44.14 -13.24 11.52
CA CYS A 66 45.58 -13.43 11.39
C CYS A 66 46.33 -12.20 11.93
N PRO A 67 47.24 -12.37 12.91
CA PRO A 67 48.01 -11.24 13.46
C PRO A 67 48.97 -10.59 12.44
N LEU A 68 49.22 -11.24 11.29
CA LEU A 68 50.06 -10.71 10.21
C LEU A 68 49.25 -10.31 8.97
N GLN A 69 48.00 -9.86 9.15
CA GLN A 69 47.04 -9.57 8.07
C GLN A 69 47.61 -8.73 6.91
N LYS A 70 48.55 -7.82 7.19
CA LYS A 70 49.17 -6.92 6.20
C LYS A 70 50.34 -7.52 5.40
N LYS A 71 50.81 -8.73 5.74
CA LYS A 71 51.88 -9.42 4.99
C LYS A 71 51.28 -10.44 4.02
N ALA A 72 51.94 -10.69 2.90
CA ALA A 72 51.46 -11.65 1.88
C ALA A 72 51.42 -13.11 2.37
N ARG A 73 52.12 -13.41 3.48
CA ARG A 73 52.16 -14.73 4.11
C ARG A 73 52.34 -14.61 5.62
N CYS A 74 51.93 -15.65 6.34
CA CYS A 74 52.37 -15.91 7.70
C CYS A 74 52.96 -17.31 7.82
N ARG A 75 53.37 -17.69 9.03
CA ARG A 75 53.88 -19.04 9.32
C ARG A 75 52.88 -20.17 9.03
N PHE A 76 51.58 -19.84 8.91
CA PHE A 76 50.50 -20.80 8.66
C PHE A 76 50.08 -20.88 7.18
N GLY A 77 50.66 -20.06 6.29
CA GLY A 77 50.37 -20.09 4.86
C GLY A 77 50.25 -18.72 4.20
N LEU A 78 50.00 -18.73 2.89
CA LEU A 78 49.73 -17.57 2.06
C LEU A 78 48.39 -16.94 2.43
N HIS A 79 48.31 -15.62 2.38
CA HIS A 79 47.10 -14.85 2.65
C HIS A 79 46.25 -14.69 1.38
N LYS A 80 45.74 -15.79 0.82
CA LYS A 80 44.91 -15.84 -0.42
C LYS A 80 43.60 -16.61 -0.21
N CYS A 81 42.53 -16.22 -0.92
CA CYS A 81 41.16 -16.80 -0.78
C CYS A 81 41.16 -18.32 -0.99
N TYR A 82 40.34 -19.03 -0.21
CA TYR A 82 40.34 -20.49 -0.16
C TYR A 82 39.18 -21.14 -0.92
N TYR A 83 38.23 -20.38 -1.47
CA TYR A 83 37.18 -20.89 -2.37
C TYR A 83 37.69 -21.04 -3.81
N ARG A 84 37.38 -22.16 -4.45
CA ARG A 84 37.63 -22.53 -5.84
C ARG A 84 36.44 -22.01 -6.65
N GLY A 85 36.66 -21.02 -7.53
CA GLY A 85 35.59 -20.34 -8.27
C GLY A 85 34.92 -19.23 -7.45
N CYS A 86 35.33 -17.98 -7.63
CA CYS A 86 34.73 -16.84 -6.92
C CYS A 86 33.38 -16.47 -7.58
N GLU A 87 32.26 -16.61 -6.83
CA GLU A 87 30.86 -16.45 -7.29
C GLU A 87 30.59 -15.15 -8.08
N ALA A 88 31.33 -14.07 -7.82
CA ALA A 88 31.15 -12.81 -8.54
C ALA A 88 31.45 -12.92 -10.05
N VAL A 89 32.42 -13.75 -10.44
CA VAL A 89 32.77 -13.94 -11.87
C VAL A 89 31.79 -14.88 -12.56
N GLU A 90 31.27 -15.87 -11.84
CA GLU A 90 30.19 -16.74 -12.34
C GLU A 90 28.90 -15.96 -12.54
N LEU A 91 28.54 -15.06 -11.61
CA LEU A 91 27.39 -14.17 -11.78
C LEU A 91 27.55 -13.24 -12.99
N LEU A 92 28.74 -12.69 -13.21
CA LEU A 92 29.04 -11.89 -14.40
C LEU A 92 28.93 -12.73 -15.68
N PHE A 93 29.37 -13.99 -15.67
CA PHE A 93 29.24 -14.90 -16.80
C PHE A 93 27.77 -15.22 -17.11
N VAL A 94 26.93 -15.40 -16.09
CA VAL A 94 25.48 -15.56 -16.25
C VAL A 94 24.85 -14.29 -16.85
N CYS A 95 25.20 -13.11 -16.35
CA CYS A 95 24.70 -11.84 -16.89
C CYS A 95 25.08 -11.68 -18.38
N TYR A 96 26.32 -12.00 -18.74
CA TYR A 96 26.78 -12.06 -20.12
C TYR A 96 25.97 -13.04 -20.96
N SER A 97 25.80 -14.27 -20.49
CA SER A 97 25.09 -15.35 -21.22
C SER A 97 23.62 -15.02 -21.46
N LEU A 98 23.01 -14.22 -20.58
CA LEU A 98 21.62 -13.75 -20.68
C LEU A 98 21.48 -12.39 -21.38
N GLY A 99 22.58 -11.76 -21.80
CA GLY A 99 22.57 -10.43 -22.43
C GLY A 99 22.09 -9.30 -21.52
N LEU A 100 22.26 -9.44 -20.19
CA LEU A 100 21.80 -8.46 -19.20
C LEU A 100 22.74 -7.26 -19.09
N TRP A 101 22.17 -6.08 -18.80
CA TRP A 101 22.96 -4.94 -18.35
C TRP A 101 23.47 -5.15 -16.93
N VAL A 102 24.69 -4.69 -16.67
CA VAL A 102 25.37 -4.83 -15.38
C VAL A 102 25.90 -3.50 -14.87
N SER A 103 26.01 -3.40 -13.55
CA SER A 103 26.67 -2.32 -12.85
C SER A 103 27.33 -2.87 -11.59
N ILE A 104 28.63 -2.63 -11.43
CA ILE A 104 29.41 -3.06 -10.27
C ILE A 104 29.95 -1.80 -9.59
N GLU A 105 29.68 -1.63 -8.30
CA GLU A 105 30.18 -0.49 -7.54
C GLU A 105 31.28 -0.89 -6.55
N ASN A 106 32.31 -0.05 -6.45
CA ASN A 106 33.25 -0.08 -5.33
C ASN A 106 33.96 1.28 -5.20
N PRO A 107 34.67 1.59 -4.10
CA PRO A 107 35.53 2.76 -4.05
C PRO A 107 36.50 2.80 -5.23
N ARG A 108 36.76 4.00 -5.75
CA ARG A 108 37.55 4.21 -6.97
C ARG A 108 38.93 3.54 -6.92
N ARG A 109 39.56 3.53 -5.75
CA ARG A 109 40.91 2.96 -5.51
C ARG A 109 40.90 1.53 -4.96
N SER A 110 39.78 0.81 -5.06
CA SER A 110 39.68 -0.56 -4.54
C SER A 110 40.56 -1.55 -5.33
N TRP A 111 41.28 -2.42 -4.61
CA TRP A 111 42.03 -3.52 -5.23
C TRP A 111 41.14 -4.58 -5.87
N LEU A 112 39.83 -4.59 -5.57
CA LEU A 112 38.87 -5.53 -6.14
C LEU A 112 38.83 -5.44 -7.67
N TRP A 113 39.07 -4.25 -8.23
CA TRP A 113 39.05 -4.01 -9.66
C TRP A 113 40.11 -4.80 -10.41
N GLN A 114 41.36 -4.81 -9.92
CA GLN A 114 42.40 -5.64 -10.53
C GLN A 114 42.14 -7.13 -10.30
N VAL A 115 41.61 -7.50 -9.13
CA VAL A 115 41.27 -8.90 -8.82
C VAL A 115 40.22 -9.43 -9.80
N LEU A 116 39.12 -8.71 -10.02
CA LEU A 116 38.09 -9.11 -10.98
C LEU A 116 38.65 -9.24 -12.40
N ALA A 117 39.45 -8.27 -12.85
CA ALA A 117 40.07 -8.33 -14.18
C ALA A 117 40.98 -9.57 -14.36
N VAL A 118 41.75 -9.95 -13.33
CA VAL A 118 42.60 -11.16 -13.37
C VAL A 118 41.73 -12.42 -13.40
N LEU A 119 40.68 -12.49 -12.57
CA LEU A 119 39.80 -13.66 -12.50
C LEU A 119 38.99 -13.85 -13.79
N VAL A 120 38.57 -12.77 -14.45
CA VAL A 120 37.91 -12.83 -15.76
C VAL A 120 38.88 -13.28 -16.85
N LYS A 121 40.13 -12.77 -16.86
CA LYS A 121 41.17 -13.23 -17.81
C LYS A 121 41.48 -14.73 -17.68
N GLN A 122 41.24 -15.32 -16.52
CA GLN A 122 41.42 -16.75 -16.29
C GLN A 122 40.27 -17.61 -16.81
N GLN A 123 39.11 -17.04 -17.17
CA GLN A 123 37.96 -17.80 -17.71
C GLN A 123 38.21 -18.24 -19.15
N GLY A 124 37.81 -19.43 -19.57
CA GLY A 124 38.11 -19.97 -20.91
C GLY A 124 37.38 -19.28 -22.08
N ASP A 125 36.31 -18.55 -21.81
CA ASP A 125 35.42 -17.96 -22.82
C ASP A 125 35.94 -16.60 -23.32
N LEU A 126 36.25 -16.51 -24.63
CA LEU A 126 36.78 -15.29 -25.25
C LEU A 126 35.72 -14.18 -25.35
N GLY A 127 34.46 -14.53 -25.59
CA GLY A 127 33.36 -13.57 -25.70
C GLY A 127 33.04 -12.91 -24.36
N PHE A 128 33.03 -13.68 -23.27
CA PHE A 128 32.87 -13.17 -21.91
C PHE A 128 34.01 -12.23 -21.51
N ARG A 129 35.26 -12.59 -21.83
CA ARG A 129 36.42 -11.72 -21.59
C ARG A 129 36.25 -10.39 -22.33
N GLN A 130 35.94 -10.45 -23.63
CA GLN A 130 35.76 -9.26 -24.46
C GLN A 130 34.62 -8.39 -23.92
N TRP A 131 33.47 -9.00 -23.61
CA TRP A 131 32.32 -8.33 -23.00
C TRP A 131 32.68 -7.60 -21.70
N TYR A 132 33.37 -8.26 -20.77
CA TYR A 132 33.75 -7.64 -19.49
C TYR A 132 34.68 -6.44 -19.70
N PHE A 133 35.63 -6.54 -20.65
CA PHE A 133 36.54 -5.43 -20.97
C PHE A 133 35.93 -4.35 -21.86
N CYS A 134 34.72 -4.57 -22.38
CA CYS A 134 33.90 -3.53 -23.00
C CYS A 134 33.04 -2.75 -21.99
N LEU A 135 32.98 -3.15 -20.72
CA LEU A 135 32.30 -2.36 -19.68
C LEU A 135 33.02 -1.03 -19.44
N VAL A 136 32.26 0.01 -19.13
CA VAL A 136 32.72 1.39 -19.00
C VAL A 136 32.93 1.75 -17.53
N ASP A 137 34.05 2.40 -17.22
CA ASP A 137 34.34 2.98 -15.91
C ASP A 137 33.66 4.36 -15.78
N VAL A 138 32.75 4.49 -14.82
CA VAL A 138 32.07 5.75 -14.47
C VAL A 138 32.57 6.19 -13.09
N HIS A 139 33.29 7.31 -13.04
CA HIS A 139 33.83 7.87 -11.80
C HIS A 139 32.93 8.98 -11.27
N TYR A 140 32.57 8.90 -9.99
CA TYR A 140 31.85 9.99 -9.34
C TYR A 140 32.23 10.18 -7.88
N ASP A 141 32.11 11.41 -7.40
CA ASP A 141 32.15 11.73 -5.98
C ASP A 141 30.74 11.79 -5.41
N ALA A 142 30.46 11.02 -4.36
CA ALA A 142 29.11 10.88 -3.82
C ALA A 142 28.47 12.21 -3.37
N CYS A 143 29.27 13.21 -2.99
CA CYS A 143 28.77 14.52 -2.58
C CYS A 143 28.07 15.28 -3.70
N MET A 144 28.55 15.16 -4.94
CA MET A 144 27.95 15.75 -6.14
C MET A 144 26.59 15.12 -6.50
N HIS A 145 26.28 13.99 -5.86
CA HIS A 145 24.99 13.31 -5.94
C HIS A 145 24.20 13.35 -4.62
N GLY A 146 24.47 14.34 -3.76
CA GLY A 146 23.72 14.61 -2.54
C GLY A 146 24.22 13.87 -1.30
N GLY A 147 25.41 13.27 -1.35
CA GLY A 147 26.09 12.75 -0.17
C GLY A 147 26.70 13.87 0.69
N SER A 148 26.87 13.63 1.98
CA SER A 148 27.51 14.56 2.92
C SER A 148 29.04 14.61 2.82
N ARG A 149 29.66 13.67 2.10
CA ARG A 149 31.12 13.47 2.06
C ARG A 149 31.60 13.23 0.63
N ALA A 150 32.80 13.71 0.30
CA ALA A 150 33.48 13.43 -0.96
C ALA A 150 34.02 11.99 -1.01
N LYS A 151 33.11 11.02 -1.13
CA LYS A 151 33.45 9.59 -1.31
C LYS A 151 33.66 9.31 -2.80
N ALA A 152 34.92 9.13 -3.19
CA ALA A 152 35.29 8.78 -4.55
C ALA A 152 34.93 7.32 -4.87
N THR A 153 33.97 7.15 -5.77
CA THR A 153 33.37 5.86 -6.14
C THR A 153 33.56 5.60 -7.63
N ARG A 154 33.61 4.31 -7.99
CA ARG A 154 33.64 3.85 -9.37
C ARG A 154 32.52 2.85 -9.62
N LEU A 155 31.81 3.04 -10.71
CA LEU A 155 30.90 2.06 -11.29
C LEU A 155 31.56 1.47 -12.53
N LEU A 156 31.60 0.16 -12.63
CA LEU A 156 31.89 -0.54 -13.89
C LEU A 156 30.54 -0.97 -14.47
N SER A 157 30.12 -0.42 -15.61
CA SER A 157 28.78 -0.61 -16.15
C SER A 157 28.73 -0.95 -17.64
N SER A 158 27.59 -1.49 -18.08
CA SER A 158 27.30 -1.64 -19.51
C SER A 158 27.39 -0.28 -20.24
N PRO A 159 27.94 -0.24 -21.47
CA PRO A 159 28.05 0.99 -22.26
C PRO A 159 26.69 1.66 -22.50
N GLY A 160 26.68 3.00 -22.47
CA GLY A 160 25.52 3.86 -22.71
C GLY A 160 24.60 4.04 -21.51
N LEU A 161 24.77 3.28 -20.43
CA LEU A 161 23.81 3.24 -19.33
C LEU A 161 24.04 4.35 -18.29
N PHE A 162 25.23 4.49 -17.72
CA PHE A 162 25.47 5.30 -16.51
C PHE A 162 26.50 6.42 -16.66
N GLU A 163 27.05 6.64 -17.85
CA GLU A 163 28.11 7.61 -18.12
C GLU A 163 27.73 9.04 -17.69
N SER A 164 26.45 9.41 -17.80
CA SER A 164 25.94 10.71 -17.34
C SER A 164 25.98 10.93 -15.81
N LEU A 165 26.30 9.89 -15.04
CA LEU A 165 26.53 10.02 -13.59
C LEU A 165 27.97 10.45 -13.25
N ALA A 166 28.88 10.47 -14.22
CA ALA A 166 30.27 10.83 -13.98
C ALA A 166 30.37 12.31 -13.56
N VAL A 167 30.90 12.55 -12.35
CA VAL A 167 31.10 13.91 -11.82
C VAL A 167 32.10 13.91 -10.68
N GLU A 168 33.11 14.76 -10.76
CA GLU A 168 34.07 14.97 -9.67
C GLU A 168 33.66 16.19 -8.84
N CYS A 169 34.03 16.19 -7.56
CA CYS A 169 33.72 17.28 -6.65
C CYS A 169 34.42 18.57 -7.07
N ASP A 170 33.63 19.61 -7.31
CA ASP A 170 34.08 20.98 -7.64
C ASP A 170 34.60 21.76 -6.41
N ARG A 171 34.43 21.20 -5.20
CA ARG A 171 34.79 21.77 -3.90
C ARG A 171 34.08 23.09 -3.57
N THR A 172 32.92 23.35 -4.16
CA THR A 172 32.12 24.56 -3.89
C THR A 172 31.20 24.43 -2.67
N HIS A 173 31.19 23.26 -2.02
CA HIS A 173 30.34 22.93 -0.88
C HIS A 173 31.14 22.26 0.27
N GLU A 174 30.58 22.29 1.48
CA GLU A 174 31.21 21.73 2.68
C GLU A 174 31.05 20.20 2.76
N HIS A 175 32.08 19.52 3.27
CA HIS A 175 32.08 18.08 3.49
C HIS A 175 32.11 17.74 4.98
N SER A 176 31.37 16.71 5.38
CA SER A 176 31.43 16.16 6.73
C SER A 176 32.74 15.40 7.00
N GLU A 177 33.23 15.43 8.23
CA GLU A 177 34.48 14.75 8.62
C GLU A 177 34.33 13.21 8.64
N TRP A 178 35.44 12.50 8.39
CA TRP A 178 35.56 11.06 8.55
C TRP A 178 35.91 10.73 10.02
N SER A 179 34.93 10.73 10.91
CA SER A 179 35.14 10.50 12.35
C SER A 179 34.39 9.28 12.90
N LEU A 180 34.86 8.77 14.04
CA LEU A 180 34.18 7.75 14.86
C LEU A 180 33.24 8.47 15.83
N SER A 181 31.94 8.23 15.71
CA SER A 181 30.96 8.79 16.65
C SER A 181 30.48 7.72 17.61
N ARG A 182 30.37 8.07 18.90
CA ARG A 182 29.83 7.19 19.92
C ARG A 182 28.32 7.42 20.01
N GLN A 183 27.53 6.41 19.66
CA GLN A 183 26.07 6.44 19.80
C GLN A 183 25.64 5.49 20.92
N ASP A 184 24.44 5.68 21.48
CA ASP A 184 23.91 4.86 22.57
C ASP A 184 23.72 3.40 22.14
N GLY A 185 24.76 2.59 22.35
CA GLY A 185 24.83 1.18 21.94
C GLY A 185 26.17 0.74 21.36
N GLY A 186 27.10 1.67 21.04
CA GLY A 186 28.44 1.31 20.57
C GLY A 186 29.16 2.41 19.76
N TRP A 187 30.33 2.05 19.22
CA TRP A 187 31.07 2.90 18.27
C TRP A 187 30.49 2.74 16.87
N ALA A 188 30.05 3.84 16.26
CA ALA A 188 29.58 3.87 14.88
C ALA A 188 30.68 4.48 13.98
N PHE A 189 31.17 3.70 13.01
CA PHE A 189 32.07 4.19 11.98
C PHE A 189 31.27 5.01 10.96
N ALA A 190 31.81 6.15 10.49
CA ALA A 190 31.21 6.95 9.42
C ALA A 190 30.95 6.16 8.12
N THR A 191 31.59 5.01 7.93
CA THR A 191 31.31 4.10 6.80
C THR A 191 29.94 3.41 6.88
N HIS A 192 29.34 3.30 8.08
CA HIS A 192 28.02 2.70 8.26
C HIS A 192 26.89 3.67 7.89
N THR A 193 27.07 4.98 8.09
CA THR A 193 26.08 6.01 7.68
C THR A 193 26.06 6.25 6.17
N GLU A 194 27.17 5.99 5.48
CA GLU A 194 27.33 6.20 4.03
C GLU A 194 27.15 4.91 3.19
N ALA A 195 26.59 3.86 3.79
CA ALA A 195 26.18 2.65 3.08
C ALA A 195 24.86 2.85 2.29
N GLU A 196 24.04 3.81 2.70
CA GLU A 196 22.79 4.15 2.00
C GLU A 196 23.06 5.13 0.85
N TYR A 197 22.46 4.88 -0.31
CA TYR A 197 22.56 5.80 -1.44
C TYR A 197 21.79 7.10 -1.17
N PRO A 198 22.38 8.27 -1.45
CA PRO A 198 21.67 9.54 -1.39
C PRO A 198 20.47 9.57 -2.34
N ARG A 199 19.38 10.23 -1.92
CA ARG A 199 18.15 10.31 -2.72
C ARG A 199 18.37 10.89 -4.11
N LEU A 200 19.27 11.87 -4.25
CA LEU A 200 19.60 12.49 -5.53
C LEU A 200 20.34 11.51 -6.45
N PHE A 201 21.33 10.76 -5.94
CA PHE A 201 21.96 9.66 -6.67
C PHE A 201 20.93 8.64 -7.17
N CYS A 202 20.04 8.16 -6.29
CA CYS A 202 19.01 7.19 -6.67
C CYS A 202 18.10 7.70 -7.81
N LYS A 203 17.71 8.98 -7.78
CA LYS A 203 16.90 9.59 -8.84
C LYS A 203 17.65 9.61 -10.18
N ARG A 204 18.91 10.04 -10.17
CA ARG A 204 19.74 10.11 -11.38
C ARG A 204 20.04 8.71 -11.94
N TYR A 205 20.36 7.76 -11.06
CA TYR A 205 20.58 6.35 -11.41
C TYR A 205 19.32 5.72 -12.04
N ALA A 206 18.15 5.93 -11.44
CA ALA A 206 16.89 5.47 -12.02
C ALA A 206 16.56 6.12 -13.37
N SER A 207 16.87 7.42 -13.53
CA SER A 207 16.66 8.15 -14.79
C SER A 207 17.50 7.59 -15.93
N CYS A 208 18.73 7.16 -15.63
CA CYS A 208 19.62 6.51 -16.60
C CYS A 208 19.03 5.20 -17.13
N VAL A 209 18.50 4.36 -16.23
CA VAL A 209 17.84 3.10 -16.59
C VAL A 209 16.55 3.37 -17.37
N ALA A 210 15.73 4.33 -16.93
CA ALA A 210 14.43 4.62 -17.54
C ALA A 210 14.51 5.00 -19.03
N ARG A 211 15.61 5.62 -19.49
CA ARG A 211 15.82 5.95 -20.91
C ARG A 211 15.97 4.73 -21.82
N HIS A 212 16.34 3.59 -21.25
CA HIS A 212 16.62 2.37 -21.99
C HIS A 212 15.51 1.32 -21.82
N VAL A 213 14.46 1.65 -21.06
CA VAL A 213 13.28 0.79 -20.85
C VAL A 213 12.15 1.35 -21.69
N ASP A 214 11.33 0.48 -22.30
CA ASP A 214 10.12 0.87 -23.01
C ASP A 214 9.25 1.77 -22.11
N PRO A 215 8.86 2.99 -22.55
CA PRO A 215 7.96 3.86 -21.80
C PRO A 215 6.71 3.16 -21.27
N GLY A 216 6.14 2.22 -22.04
CA GLY A 216 4.98 1.41 -21.66
C GLY A 216 5.25 0.46 -20.48
N ALA A 217 6.49 0.00 -20.32
CA ALA A 217 6.89 -0.89 -19.21
C ALA A 217 6.90 -0.18 -17.85
N LEU A 218 6.93 1.16 -17.82
CA LEU A 218 6.91 1.97 -16.59
C LEU A 218 5.51 2.51 -16.24
N GLN A 219 4.55 2.45 -17.16
CA GLN A 219 3.19 2.99 -16.97
C GLN A 219 2.41 2.26 -15.86
N SER A 220 2.76 1.01 -15.55
CA SER A 220 2.02 0.16 -14.61
C SER A 220 2.68 0.07 -13.21
N SER A 221 2.92 1.20 -12.56
CA SER A 221 3.50 1.18 -11.20
C SER A 221 2.45 0.89 -10.12
N HIS A 222 2.81 0.08 -9.12
CA HIS A 222 2.00 -0.25 -7.93
C HIS A 222 1.36 0.98 -7.24
N MET A 223 1.99 2.15 -7.36
CA MET A 223 1.50 3.40 -6.77
C MET A 223 0.25 3.95 -7.47
N GLN A 224 0.13 3.79 -8.79
CA GLN A 224 -0.98 4.33 -9.56
C GLN A 224 -2.29 3.59 -9.26
N PHE A 225 -2.24 2.26 -9.20
CA PHE A 225 -3.40 1.45 -8.84
C PHE A 225 -3.90 1.70 -7.42
N ARG A 226 -2.99 1.81 -6.44
CA ARG A 226 -3.38 2.14 -5.06
C ARG A 226 -3.97 3.54 -4.96
N ALA A 227 -3.43 4.50 -5.69
CA ALA A 227 -3.95 5.86 -5.72
C ALA A 227 -5.37 5.92 -6.32
N ASN A 228 -5.68 5.07 -7.30
CA ASN A 228 -7.00 4.98 -7.91
C ASN A 228 -8.04 4.36 -6.97
N SER A 229 -7.72 3.23 -6.33
CA SER A 229 -8.59 2.62 -5.31
C SER A 229 -8.87 3.57 -4.14
N LEU A 230 -7.85 4.30 -3.65
CA LEU A 230 -8.05 5.30 -2.61
C LEU A 230 -8.93 6.46 -3.06
N ALA A 231 -8.80 6.93 -4.31
CA ALA A 231 -9.60 8.06 -4.79
C ALA A 231 -11.12 7.76 -4.79
N MET A 232 -11.51 6.52 -5.07
CA MET A 232 -12.90 6.04 -4.96
C MET A 232 -13.47 6.12 -3.52
N GLN A 233 -12.60 6.10 -2.51
CA GLN A 233 -12.97 6.27 -1.11
C GLN A 233 -13.05 7.75 -0.68
N ASN A 234 -12.90 8.69 -1.61
CA ASN A 234 -12.52 10.08 -1.30
C ASN A 234 -11.27 10.15 -0.41
N ARG A 235 -10.30 9.25 -0.65
CA ARG A 235 -9.02 9.24 0.05
C ARG A 235 -7.90 9.60 -0.90
N GLN A 236 -7.14 10.59 -0.48
CA GLN A 236 -5.98 11.06 -1.22
C GLN A 236 -4.70 10.39 -0.71
N HIS A 237 -3.80 10.09 -1.63
CA HIS A 237 -2.41 9.78 -1.36
C HIS A 237 -1.53 10.95 -1.82
N LYS A 238 -0.41 11.18 -1.12
CA LYS A 238 0.52 12.29 -1.45
C LYS A 238 1.15 12.20 -2.85
N THR A 239 1.03 11.05 -3.51
CA THR A 239 1.55 10.81 -4.87
C THR A 239 0.45 10.80 -5.92
N ASN A 240 -0.80 11.13 -5.56
CA ASN A 240 -1.80 11.46 -6.58
C ASN A 240 -1.26 12.61 -7.43
N ARG A 241 -1.35 12.48 -8.75
CA ARG A 241 -1.05 13.57 -9.68
C ARG A 241 -2.02 14.73 -9.42
N GLN A 242 -1.55 15.96 -9.58
CA GLN A 242 -2.41 17.15 -9.50
C GLN A 242 -3.45 17.09 -10.62
N LEU A 243 -4.67 17.54 -10.35
CA LEU A 243 -5.76 17.54 -11.34
C LEU A 243 -5.56 18.61 -12.42
N ILE A 244 -4.94 19.74 -12.04
CA ILE A 244 -4.48 20.78 -12.96
C ILE A 244 -2.96 20.80 -12.84
N PRO A 245 -2.22 20.78 -13.96
CA PRO A 245 -0.77 20.99 -13.93
C PRO A 245 -0.41 22.29 -13.21
N GLU A 246 0.79 22.37 -12.63
CA GLU A 246 1.24 23.60 -11.96
C GLU A 246 1.49 24.74 -12.96
N PHE A 247 1.89 24.40 -14.19
CA PHE A 247 2.28 25.34 -15.23
C PHE A 247 1.41 25.19 -16.48
N SER A 248 1.08 26.32 -17.11
CA SER A 248 0.37 26.39 -18.40
C SER A 248 1.27 26.02 -19.57
N ALA A 249 2.55 26.37 -19.47
CA ALA A 249 3.57 26.07 -20.46
C ALA A 249 4.94 25.89 -19.77
N VAL A 250 5.83 25.18 -20.45
CA VAL A 250 7.24 25.10 -20.09
C VAL A 250 8.04 25.63 -21.26
N GLU A 251 8.79 26.70 -21.01
CA GLU A 251 9.54 27.43 -22.02
C GLU A 251 11.04 27.38 -21.72
N PHE A 252 11.84 27.47 -22.77
CA PHE A 252 13.30 27.56 -22.66
C PHE A 252 13.72 29.02 -22.81
N ARG A 253 14.57 29.49 -21.89
CA ARG A 253 15.06 30.87 -21.80
C ARG A 253 16.60 30.89 -21.89
N PRO A 254 17.20 32.01 -22.34
CA PRO A 254 18.66 32.14 -22.34
C PRO A 254 19.28 31.95 -20.95
N GLU A 255 20.53 31.51 -20.91
CA GLU A 255 21.30 31.35 -19.66
C GLU A 255 21.39 32.68 -18.89
N GLY A 256 21.23 32.64 -17.56
CA GLY A 256 21.21 33.84 -16.71
C GLY A 256 19.86 34.58 -16.63
N TYR A 257 18.82 34.10 -17.32
CA TYR A 257 17.47 34.67 -17.23
C TYR A 257 16.91 34.63 -15.80
N LYS A 258 16.32 35.75 -15.36
CA LYS A 258 15.61 35.84 -14.09
C LYS A 258 14.10 35.65 -14.33
N PRO A 259 13.46 34.66 -13.69
CA PRO A 259 12.04 34.41 -13.90
C PRO A 259 11.19 35.61 -13.47
N LEU A 260 10.18 35.93 -14.28
CA LEU A 260 9.13 36.89 -13.94
C LEU A 260 8.28 36.38 -12.77
N LYS A 261 7.41 37.24 -12.21
CA LYS A 261 6.53 36.88 -11.08
C LYS A 261 5.59 35.70 -11.41
N ASN A 262 5.19 35.57 -12.67
CA ASN A 262 4.37 34.48 -13.21
C ASN A 262 5.18 33.28 -13.70
N GLU A 263 6.48 33.23 -13.43
CA GLU A 263 7.38 32.21 -13.92
C GLU A 263 8.16 31.57 -12.77
N LYS A 264 8.59 30.32 -12.96
CA LYS A 264 9.45 29.60 -12.01
C LYS A 264 10.54 28.85 -12.75
N MET A 265 11.78 29.09 -12.32
CA MET A 265 12.94 28.35 -12.83
C MET A 265 12.82 26.87 -12.45
N LEU A 266 12.91 25.98 -13.44
CA LEU A 266 12.88 24.53 -13.28
C LEU A 266 14.31 24.00 -13.30
N GLN A 267 14.75 23.35 -12.21
CA GLN A 267 16.12 22.86 -12.12
C GLN A 267 16.36 21.63 -13.03
N PRO A 268 17.45 21.58 -13.81
CA PRO A 268 17.84 20.37 -14.52
C PRO A 268 18.31 19.30 -13.52
N HIS A 269 17.63 18.14 -13.51
CA HIS A 269 17.96 17.05 -12.58
C HIS A 269 19.23 16.26 -12.96
N LEU A 270 19.76 16.47 -14.15
CA LEU A 270 20.95 15.85 -14.71
C LEU A 270 21.89 16.95 -15.18
N ALA A 271 23.20 16.73 -15.02
CA ALA A 271 24.23 17.61 -15.56
C ALA A 271 24.12 17.64 -17.10
N GLY A 272 23.34 18.60 -17.64
CA GLY A 272 23.30 18.92 -19.06
C GLY A 272 22.55 17.97 -20.00
N VAL A 273 21.72 17.02 -19.53
CA VAL A 273 20.91 16.18 -20.43
C VAL A 273 19.47 16.02 -19.93
N VAL A 274 18.52 16.27 -20.84
CA VAL A 274 17.07 16.23 -20.63
C VAL A 274 16.62 14.95 -19.89
N SER A 275 15.78 15.15 -18.88
CA SER A 275 15.05 14.10 -18.17
C SER A 275 13.77 13.80 -18.95
N VAL A 276 13.76 12.67 -19.66
CA VAL A 276 12.54 12.08 -20.25
C VAL A 276 11.49 11.75 -19.15
N VAL A 277 11.93 11.62 -17.90
CA VAL A 277 11.10 11.19 -16.77
C VAL A 277 10.06 12.24 -16.36
N ASP A 278 10.29 13.52 -16.67
CA ASP A 278 9.32 14.60 -16.44
C ASP A 278 8.51 14.94 -17.70
N GLU A 279 9.03 14.66 -18.91
CA GLU A 279 8.34 14.95 -20.18
C GLU A 279 7.26 13.91 -20.52
N VAL A 280 7.44 12.63 -20.16
CA VAL A 280 6.40 11.58 -20.33
C VAL A 280 5.24 11.76 -19.32
N LEU A 281 5.30 12.78 -18.45
CA LEU A 281 4.27 13.10 -17.46
C LEU A 281 3.40 14.33 -17.83
N LEU A 282 3.62 14.96 -18.99
CA LEU A 282 2.79 16.03 -19.53
C LEU A 282 1.88 15.48 -20.65
N ASP A 283 0.61 15.25 -20.30
CA ASP A 283 -0.58 14.94 -21.12
C ASP A 283 -0.53 13.88 -22.26
N GLU A 284 -1.54 13.00 -22.29
CA GLU A 284 -1.87 12.11 -23.42
C GLU A 284 -2.58 12.85 -24.57
N ASP A 285 -2.94 14.13 -24.40
CA ASP A 285 -3.75 14.91 -25.35
C ASP A 285 -2.97 16.01 -26.12
N LEU A 286 -1.63 16.06 -26.02
CA LEU A 286 -0.82 16.91 -26.88
C LEU A 286 -0.35 16.12 -28.12
N PRO A 287 -0.62 16.59 -29.35
CA PRO A 287 -0.14 15.91 -30.56
C PRO A 287 1.38 15.81 -30.52
N CYS A 288 1.88 14.59 -30.72
CA CYS A 288 3.30 14.30 -30.85
C CYS A 288 3.87 15.17 -31.99
N PRO A 289 4.91 15.99 -31.76
CA PRO A 289 5.57 16.68 -32.86
C PRO A 289 6.16 15.62 -33.80
N ASP A 290 5.83 15.72 -35.09
CA ASP A 290 6.23 14.80 -36.14
C ASP A 290 7.69 14.35 -36.02
N ALA A 291 7.91 13.04 -35.97
CA ALA A 291 9.23 12.40 -35.90
C ALA A 291 10.06 12.54 -37.19
N SER A 292 9.85 13.58 -37.98
CA SER A 292 10.52 13.83 -39.27
C SER A 292 11.32 15.13 -39.33
N ALA A 293 11.55 15.82 -38.20
CA ALA A 293 12.44 16.99 -38.18
C ALA A 293 13.92 16.58 -37.99
N PRO A 294 14.84 17.01 -38.88
CA PRO A 294 16.24 16.65 -38.82
C PRO A 294 17.00 17.38 -37.69
N GLU A 295 17.89 16.63 -37.05
CA GLU A 295 19.05 17.04 -36.23
C GLU A 295 19.15 18.51 -35.79
N ALA A 296 18.55 18.84 -34.64
CA ALA A 296 18.89 20.02 -33.84
C ALA A 296 19.08 19.61 -32.37
N LYS A 297 20.13 18.85 -32.04
CA LYS A 297 20.36 18.30 -30.68
C LYS A 297 21.56 18.86 -29.91
N GLN A 298 22.21 19.94 -30.39
CA GLN A 298 23.37 20.52 -29.69
C GLN A 298 23.17 21.93 -29.11
N SER A 299 22.07 22.64 -29.39
CA SER A 299 21.87 24.03 -28.92
C SER A 299 20.95 24.21 -27.70
N GLN A 300 20.36 23.14 -27.16
CA GLN A 300 19.43 23.21 -26.01
C GLN A 300 20.10 22.99 -24.64
N ALA A 301 21.38 22.60 -24.60
CA ALA A 301 22.09 22.31 -23.35
C ALA A 301 22.35 23.57 -22.50
N ASP A 302 22.36 24.75 -23.11
CA ASP A 302 22.71 26.04 -22.48
C ASP A 302 21.48 26.93 -22.18
N GLN A 303 20.26 26.38 -22.20
CA GLN A 303 19.03 27.14 -21.97
C GLN A 303 18.40 26.82 -20.59
N ALA A 304 18.04 27.88 -19.86
CA ALA A 304 17.35 27.79 -18.59
C ALA A 304 15.88 27.40 -18.80
N ARG A 305 15.42 26.32 -18.16
CA ARG A 305 14.04 25.84 -18.28
C ARG A 305 13.12 26.59 -17.31
N VAL A 306 12.05 27.18 -17.80
CA VAL A 306 11.13 28.01 -17.00
C VAL A 306 9.70 27.50 -17.17
N GLY A 307 9.01 27.25 -16.05
CA GLY A 307 7.56 26.97 -16.05
C GLY A 307 6.78 28.27 -15.92
N VAL A 308 5.82 28.51 -16.81
CA VAL A 308 4.90 29.65 -16.78
C VAL A 308 3.64 29.23 -16.03
N TYR A 309 3.27 29.94 -14.97
CA TYR A 309 2.04 29.63 -14.22
C TYR A 309 0.79 29.97 -15.05
N PHE A 310 -0.31 29.30 -14.74
CA PHE A 310 -1.63 29.76 -15.18
C PHE A 310 -1.95 31.14 -14.62
N ASP A 311 -2.60 31.98 -15.41
CA ASP A 311 -3.31 33.11 -14.83
C ASP A 311 -4.52 32.61 -14.02
N CYS A 312 -5.00 33.47 -13.13
CA CYS A 312 -6.07 33.15 -12.20
C CYS A 312 -7.37 32.73 -12.92
N VAL A 313 -7.74 33.43 -13.99
CA VAL A 313 -8.99 33.19 -14.74
C VAL A 313 -8.91 31.85 -15.48
N GLN A 314 -7.80 31.58 -16.16
CA GLN A 314 -7.54 30.31 -16.84
C GLN A 314 -7.61 29.13 -15.88
N HIS A 315 -6.98 29.24 -14.72
CA HIS A 315 -6.98 28.16 -13.75
C HIS A 315 -8.38 27.89 -13.18
N VAL A 316 -9.14 28.95 -12.85
CA VAL A 316 -10.52 28.81 -12.38
C VAL A 316 -11.41 28.18 -13.47
N GLN A 317 -11.27 28.59 -14.73
CA GLN A 317 -12.03 27.99 -15.84
C GLN A 317 -11.76 26.49 -15.97
N ARG A 318 -10.50 26.06 -15.88
CA ARG A 318 -10.14 24.63 -15.86
C ARG A 318 -10.72 23.92 -14.64
N ALA A 319 -10.64 24.53 -13.45
CA ALA A 319 -11.17 23.94 -12.23
C ALA A 319 -12.68 23.69 -12.29
N LEU A 320 -13.45 24.58 -12.94
CA LEU A 320 -14.90 24.42 -13.13
C LEU A 320 -15.26 23.32 -14.14
N GLN A 321 -14.32 22.87 -14.95
CA GLN A 321 -14.49 21.75 -15.90
C GLN A 321 -14.09 20.39 -15.32
N LEU A 322 -13.44 20.38 -14.15
CA LEU A 322 -12.99 19.14 -13.51
C LEU A 322 -14.17 18.32 -13.00
N GLN A 323 -14.03 17.00 -13.12
CA GLN A 323 -14.85 16.04 -12.39
C GLN A 323 -14.15 15.64 -11.10
N HIS A 324 -14.93 15.30 -10.07
CA HIS A 324 -14.36 14.86 -8.81
C HIS A 324 -13.67 13.47 -8.97
N PRO A 325 -12.47 13.24 -8.40
CA PRO A 325 -11.73 11.98 -8.60
C PRO A 325 -12.43 10.71 -8.12
N MET A 326 -13.38 10.84 -7.20
CA MET A 326 -14.23 9.73 -6.77
C MET A 326 -15.16 9.23 -7.89
N ASP A 327 -15.60 10.12 -8.77
CA ASP A 327 -16.60 9.82 -9.80
C ASP A 327 -15.96 9.41 -11.15
N THR A 328 -14.66 9.70 -11.35
CA THR A 328 -13.92 9.41 -12.60
C THR A 328 -13.19 8.07 -12.62
N ARG A 329 -12.93 7.45 -11.46
CA ARG A 329 -11.95 6.35 -11.34
C ARG A 329 -12.54 4.98 -11.04
N CYS A 330 -13.86 4.84 -11.02
CA CYS A 330 -14.52 3.53 -10.89
C CYS A 330 -14.79 2.93 -12.27
N SER A 331 -13.99 1.93 -12.67
CA SER A 331 -14.32 1.06 -13.79
C SER A 331 -15.11 -0.14 -13.27
N ILE A 332 -16.44 -0.06 -13.27
CA ILE A 332 -17.27 -1.25 -13.14
C ILE A 332 -17.02 -2.12 -14.39
N PRO A 333 -16.66 -3.40 -14.24
CA PRO A 333 -16.46 -4.31 -15.35
C PRO A 333 -17.67 -4.30 -16.30
N ASP A 334 -17.42 -4.30 -17.60
CA ASP A 334 -18.48 -4.21 -18.60
C ASP A 334 -19.49 -5.36 -18.48
N ILE A 335 -19.07 -6.55 -18.07
CA ILE A 335 -19.98 -7.67 -17.82
C ILE A 335 -21.03 -7.34 -16.75
N LEU A 336 -20.65 -6.60 -15.70
CA LEU A 336 -21.59 -6.15 -14.67
C LEU A 336 -22.45 -5.00 -15.18
N LYS A 337 -21.89 -4.08 -15.98
CA LYS A 337 -22.69 -3.02 -16.62
C LYS A 337 -23.78 -3.60 -17.53
N VAL A 338 -23.44 -4.59 -18.34
CA VAL A 338 -24.38 -5.31 -19.23
C VAL A 338 -25.43 -6.04 -18.40
N ALA A 339 -25.03 -6.74 -17.33
CA ALA A 339 -25.97 -7.42 -16.44
C ALA A 339 -26.97 -6.44 -15.80
N VAL A 340 -26.48 -5.31 -15.29
CA VAL A 340 -27.34 -4.24 -14.74
C VAL A 340 -28.26 -3.66 -15.83
N PHE A 341 -27.75 -3.40 -17.03
CA PHE A 341 -28.56 -2.92 -18.15
C PHE A 341 -29.69 -3.89 -18.51
N ASN A 342 -29.41 -5.19 -18.60
CA ASN A 342 -30.41 -6.23 -18.86
C ASN A 342 -31.44 -6.32 -17.73
N MET A 343 -30.98 -6.25 -16.47
CA MET A 343 -31.84 -6.25 -15.29
C MET A 343 -32.87 -5.11 -15.33
N MET A 344 -32.49 -3.94 -15.86
CA MET A 344 -33.36 -2.77 -15.95
C MET A 344 -34.29 -2.77 -17.18
N THR A 345 -33.87 -3.40 -18.29
CA THR A 345 -34.56 -3.31 -19.59
C THR A 345 -35.46 -4.50 -19.90
N TRP A 346 -35.18 -5.69 -19.35
CA TRP A 346 -35.96 -6.90 -19.68
C TRP A 346 -37.25 -7.04 -18.86
N GLY A 347 -37.32 -6.41 -17.69
CA GLY A 347 -38.44 -6.55 -16.76
C GLY A 347 -38.40 -7.82 -15.91
N HIS A 348 -39.17 -7.83 -14.81
CA HIS A 348 -39.07 -8.88 -13.78
C HIS A 348 -39.42 -10.28 -14.29
N ALA A 349 -40.51 -10.42 -15.06
CA ALA A 349 -40.98 -11.71 -15.55
C ALA A 349 -40.05 -12.31 -16.61
N THR A 350 -39.61 -11.50 -17.58
CA THR A 350 -38.68 -11.91 -18.63
C THR A 350 -37.33 -12.34 -18.04
N LEU A 351 -36.82 -11.58 -17.07
CA LEU A 351 -35.59 -11.94 -16.36
C LEU A 351 -35.74 -13.25 -15.60
N ALA A 352 -36.83 -13.43 -14.84
CA ALA A 352 -37.09 -14.67 -14.11
C ALA A 352 -37.22 -15.89 -15.05
N LYS A 353 -37.91 -15.72 -16.18
CA LYS A 353 -38.03 -16.77 -17.21
C LYS A 353 -36.67 -17.11 -17.81
N HIS A 354 -35.88 -16.11 -18.20
CA HIS A 354 -34.54 -16.30 -18.75
C HIS A 354 -33.65 -17.10 -17.77
N LEU A 355 -33.64 -16.73 -16.49
CA LEU A 355 -32.89 -17.46 -15.47
C LEU A 355 -33.35 -18.92 -15.33
N SER A 356 -34.67 -19.17 -15.38
CA SER A 356 -35.23 -20.52 -15.34
C SER A 356 -34.86 -21.35 -16.57
N ASP A 357 -34.88 -20.73 -17.76
CA ASP A 357 -34.53 -21.38 -19.02
C ASP A 357 -33.04 -21.74 -19.04
N CYS A 358 -32.15 -20.82 -18.62
CA CYS A 358 -30.72 -21.09 -18.46
C CYS A 358 -30.46 -22.24 -17.49
N LEU A 359 -31.06 -22.21 -16.30
CA LEU A 359 -30.89 -23.29 -15.32
C LEU A 359 -31.37 -24.66 -15.87
N SER A 360 -32.47 -24.66 -16.62
CA SER A 360 -33.00 -25.88 -17.25
C SER A 360 -32.04 -26.43 -18.31
N GLN A 361 -31.38 -25.55 -19.07
CA GLN A 361 -30.34 -25.92 -20.03
C GLN A 361 -29.11 -26.48 -19.32
N ASP A 362 -28.67 -25.86 -18.23
CA ASP A 362 -27.52 -26.29 -17.44
C ASP A 362 -27.76 -27.68 -16.82
N ILE A 363 -28.97 -27.94 -16.32
CA ILE A 363 -29.36 -29.26 -15.79
C ILE A 363 -29.28 -30.33 -16.90
N ARG A 364 -29.79 -30.04 -18.10
CA ARG A 364 -29.71 -30.98 -19.24
C ARG A 364 -28.26 -31.24 -19.63
N ALA A 365 -27.45 -30.18 -19.77
CA ALA A 365 -26.03 -30.31 -20.08
C ALA A 365 -25.30 -31.16 -19.03
N ALA A 366 -25.67 -31.04 -17.75
CA ALA A 366 -25.09 -31.83 -16.69
C ALA A 366 -25.43 -33.33 -16.79
N VAL A 367 -26.65 -33.67 -17.22
CA VAL A 367 -27.06 -35.05 -17.47
C VAL A 367 -26.29 -35.62 -18.66
N ASP A 368 -26.19 -34.86 -19.75
CA ASP A 368 -25.48 -35.28 -20.96
C ASP A 368 -23.99 -35.56 -20.69
N LEU A 369 -23.38 -34.76 -19.83
CA LEU A 369 -21.95 -34.87 -19.48
C LEU A 369 -21.66 -35.91 -18.40
N ALA A 370 -22.67 -36.45 -17.68
CA ALA A 370 -22.46 -37.28 -16.50
C ALA A 370 -21.55 -38.49 -16.74
N LYS A 371 -21.67 -39.17 -17.89
CA LYS A 371 -20.80 -40.29 -18.26
C LYS A 371 -19.35 -39.85 -18.46
N GLN A 372 -19.15 -38.71 -19.13
CA GLN A 372 -17.83 -38.16 -19.41
C GLN A 372 -17.16 -37.65 -18.13
N GLU A 373 -17.92 -37.05 -17.21
CA GLU A 373 -17.46 -36.63 -15.88
C GLU A 373 -16.96 -37.84 -15.08
N ALA A 374 -17.67 -38.96 -15.11
CA ALA A 374 -17.25 -40.19 -14.42
C ALA A 374 -15.95 -40.78 -14.99
N VAL A 375 -15.73 -40.65 -16.31
CA VAL A 375 -14.47 -41.05 -16.95
C VAL A 375 -13.34 -40.10 -16.56
N LEU A 376 -13.58 -38.78 -16.62
CA LEU A 376 -12.62 -37.77 -16.22
C LEU A 376 -12.19 -37.97 -14.77
N GLN A 377 -13.13 -38.16 -13.84
CA GLN A 377 -12.83 -38.34 -12.41
C GLN A 377 -11.87 -39.51 -12.14
N LYS A 378 -11.96 -40.59 -12.93
CA LYS A 378 -11.07 -41.76 -12.84
C LYS A 378 -9.69 -41.52 -13.44
N SER A 379 -9.55 -40.54 -14.34
CA SER A 379 -8.29 -40.17 -14.97
C SER A 379 -7.48 -39.15 -14.17
N LEU A 380 -8.10 -38.46 -13.21
CA LEU A 380 -7.43 -37.50 -12.35
C LEU A 380 -6.48 -38.19 -11.37
N ASP A 381 -5.38 -37.51 -11.04
CA ASP A 381 -4.49 -37.92 -9.94
C ASP A 381 -5.29 -38.11 -8.64
N GLU A 382 -4.92 -39.09 -7.82
CA GLU A 382 -5.66 -39.45 -6.61
C GLU A 382 -5.83 -38.25 -5.65
N ALA A 383 -4.79 -37.44 -5.47
CA ALA A 383 -4.82 -36.29 -4.57
C ALA A 383 -5.69 -35.15 -5.13
N VAL A 384 -5.69 -34.96 -6.45
CA VAL A 384 -6.56 -34.00 -7.13
C VAL A 384 -8.01 -34.45 -7.05
N SER A 385 -8.26 -35.72 -7.38
CA SER A 385 -9.58 -36.39 -7.35
C SER A 385 -10.21 -36.32 -5.96
N ALA A 386 -9.41 -36.44 -4.89
CA ALA A 386 -9.88 -36.28 -3.51
C ALA A 386 -10.42 -34.88 -3.19
N VAL A 387 -9.86 -33.82 -3.80
CA VAL A 387 -10.28 -32.43 -3.56
C VAL A 387 -11.48 -32.03 -4.44
N VAL A 388 -11.46 -32.44 -5.71
CA VAL A 388 -12.54 -32.10 -6.66
C VAL A 388 -13.64 -33.15 -6.72
N GLY A 389 -13.55 -34.20 -5.91
CA GLY A 389 -14.53 -35.26 -5.81
C GLY A 389 -15.94 -34.71 -5.59
N GLY A 390 -16.84 -35.02 -6.51
CA GLY A 390 -18.23 -34.53 -6.51
C GLY A 390 -18.46 -33.23 -7.30
N LYS A 391 -17.41 -32.59 -7.84
CA LYS A 391 -17.52 -31.44 -8.75
C LYS A 391 -17.75 -31.89 -10.19
N ARG A 392 -18.52 -31.10 -10.95
CA ARG A 392 -18.79 -31.34 -12.39
C ARG A 392 -17.88 -30.46 -13.25
N LEU A 393 -16.66 -30.93 -13.52
CA LEU A 393 -15.60 -30.13 -14.14
C LEU A 393 -15.82 -29.88 -15.63
N LEU A 394 -16.41 -30.83 -16.36
CA LEU A 394 -16.77 -30.66 -17.77
C LEU A 394 -17.96 -29.72 -17.93
N LEU A 395 -18.94 -29.79 -17.01
CA LEU A 395 -20.02 -28.81 -16.97
C LEU A 395 -19.47 -27.42 -16.68
N PHE A 396 -18.58 -27.29 -15.69
CA PHE A 396 -17.90 -26.03 -15.38
C PHE A 396 -17.17 -25.47 -16.60
N LYS A 397 -16.38 -26.30 -17.30
CA LYS A 397 -15.70 -25.93 -18.55
C LYS A 397 -16.69 -25.41 -19.60
N ARG A 398 -17.76 -26.16 -19.87
CA ARG A 398 -18.77 -25.80 -20.87
C ARG A 398 -19.44 -24.45 -20.58
N LEU A 399 -19.77 -24.19 -19.31
CA LEU A 399 -20.37 -22.90 -18.92
C LEU A 399 -19.42 -21.73 -19.13
N LEU A 400 -18.14 -21.91 -18.82
CA LEU A 400 -17.11 -20.88 -19.08
C LEU A 400 -16.94 -20.62 -20.58
N GLU A 401 -16.98 -21.65 -21.42
CA GLU A 401 -16.90 -21.50 -22.88
C GLU A 401 -18.11 -20.74 -23.45
N ILE A 402 -19.33 -21.10 -23.03
CA ILE A 402 -20.58 -20.46 -23.51
C ILE A 402 -20.66 -19.00 -23.05
N THR A 403 -20.14 -18.69 -21.86
CA THR A 403 -20.09 -17.32 -21.34
C THR A 403 -18.88 -16.52 -21.85
N HIS A 404 -18.06 -17.10 -22.72
CA HIS A 404 -16.82 -16.51 -23.22
C HIS A 404 -15.91 -16.01 -22.10
N PHE A 405 -15.77 -16.80 -21.03
CA PHE A 405 -14.90 -16.46 -19.92
C PHE A 405 -13.45 -16.31 -20.39
N PRO A 406 -12.77 -15.20 -20.07
CA PRO A 406 -11.51 -14.86 -20.73
C PRO A 406 -10.31 -15.72 -20.29
N ASP A 407 -10.33 -16.33 -19.10
CA ASP A 407 -9.22 -17.17 -18.60
C ASP A 407 -9.64 -18.63 -18.38
N MET A 408 -9.61 -19.42 -19.45
CA MET A 408 -10.00 -20.84 -19.40
C MET A 408 -9.04 -21.73 -18.60
N ARG A 409 -7.87 -21.23 -18.18
CA ARG A 409 -6.89 -22.02 -17.41
C ARG A 409 -7.39 -22.39 -16.02
N VAL A 410 -8.42 -21.70 -15.51
CA VAL A 410 -9.10 -22.10 -14.27
C VAL A 410 -9.60 -23.56 -14.33
N VAL A 411 -9.98 -24.05 -15.52
CA VAL A 411 -10.36 -25.46 -15.72
C VAL A 411 -9.16 -26.39 -15.54
N GLU A 412 -8.02 -26.03 -16.12
CA GLU A 412 -6.78 -26.79 -15.96
C GLU A 412 -6.30 -26.81 -14.52
N ILE A 413 -6.38 -25.67 -13.82
CA ILE A 413 -6.07 -25.57 -12.39
C ILE A 413 -6.91 -26.56 -11.58
N MET A 414 -8.22 -26.66 -11.88
CA MET A 414 -9.09 -27.62 -11.19
C MET A 414 -8.76 -29.08 -11.52
N MET A 415 -8.24 -29.36 -12.72
CA MET A 415 -7.91 -30.73 -13.16
C MET A 415 -6.48 -31.18 -12.81
N LYS A 416 -5.53 -30.25 -12.67
CA LYS A 416 -4.10 -30.55 -12.45
C LYS A 416 -3.59 -30.10 -11.09
N GLY A 417 -4.25 -29.11 -10.47
CA GLY A 417 -3.82 -28.43 -9.26
C GLY A 417 -2.95 -27.21 -9.52
N VAL A 418 -2.78 -26.39 -8.47
CA VAL A 418 -1.95 -25.17 -8.47
C VAL A 418 -0.52 -25.49 -8.05
N ASP A 419 0.46 -24.99 -8.78
CA ASP A 419 1.88 -25.07 -8.40
C ASP A 419 2.21 -24.04 -7.30
N LEU A 420 3.00 -24.46 -6.31
CA LEU A 420 3.43 -23.59 -5.19
C LEU A 420 4.73 -22.83 -5.47
N THR A 421 5.46 -23.24 -6.51
CA THR A 421 6.76 -22.69 -6.93
C THR A 421 6.75 -22.48 -8.44
N GLY A 422 7.75 -21.76 -8.95
CA GLY A 422 7.84 -21.44 -10.38
C GLY A 422 7.27 -20.06 -10.71
N ILE A 423 6.82 -19.87 -11.95
CA ILE A 423 6.34 -18.59 -12.46
C ILE A 423 4.84 -18.69 -12.72
N GLU A 424 4.07 -17.78 -12.13
CA GLU A 424 2.66 -17.60 -12.41
C GLU A 424 2.44 -17.34 -13.91
N PRO A 425 1.59 -18.11 -14.59
CA PRO A 425 1.31 -17.86 -15.99
C PRO A 425 0.37 -16.65 -16.16
N GLU A 426 0.58 -15.81 -17.18
CA GLU A 426 -0.11 -14.53 -17.35
C GLU A 426 -1.62 -14.67 -17.57
N SER A 427 -2.44 -13.91 -16.83
CA SER A 427 -3.91 -13.94 -16.93
C SER A 427 -4.47 -12.67 -17.56
N PRO A 428 -5.44 -12.76 -18.50
CA PRO A 428 -6.14 -11.59 -19.01
C PRO A 428 -7.10 -10.96 -17.99
N LEU A 429 -7.39 -11.64 -16.86
CA LEU A 429 -8.28 -11.14 -15.82
C LEU A 429 -7.63 -10.09 -14.92
N PHE A 430 -6.31 -10.10 -14.80
CA PHE A 430 -5.59 -9.32 -13.81
C PHE A 430 -4.64 -8.34 -14.48
N ALA A 431 -4.52 -7.14 -13.93
CA ALA A 431 -3.51 -6.20 -14.36
C ALA A 431 -2.11 -6.79 -14.14
N ARG A 432 -1.14 -6.46 -14.99
CA ARG A 432 0.21 -7.01 -14.89
C ARG A 432 0.98 -6.39 -13.71
N LYS A 433 1.57 -7.23 -12.86
CA LYS A 433 2.53 -6.85 -11.83
C LYS A 433 3.52 -7.99 -11.61
N PHE A 434 4.73 -7.81 -12.14
CA PHE A 434 5.80 -8.79 -11.94
C PHE A 434 6.46 -8.64 -10.56
N CYS A 435 6.38 -9.70 -9.76
CA CYS A 435 7.11 -9.92 -8.52
C CYS A 435 8.03 -11.13 -8.74
N PRO A 436 9.34 -10.94 -8.98
CA PRO A 436 10.24 -12.04 -9.27
C PRO A 436 10.46 -12.94 -8.04
N ALA A 437 10.67 -14.23 -8.29
CA ALA A 437 11.17 -15.16 -7.29
C ALA A 437 12.58 -14.75 -6.85
N SER A 438 12.87 -14.86 -5.55
CA SER A 438 14.20 -14.56 -4.98
C SER A 438 15.10 -15.80 -4.84
N THR A 439 14.58 -17.00 -5.10
CA THR A 439 15.32 -18.25 -5.15
C THR A 439 14.74 -19.19 -6.21
N THR A 440 15.46 -20.26 -6.55
CA THR A 440 15.02 -21.31 -7.47
C THR A 440 14.65 -22.60 -6.73
N GLU A 441 13.90 -23.49 -7.39
CA GLU A 441 13.48 -24.78 -6.83
C GLU A 441 14.67 -25.67 -6.41
N PRO A 442 15.76 -25.79 -7.21
CA PRO A 442 16.91 -26.59 -6.80
C PRO A 442 17.61 -26.05 -5.54
N VAL A 443 17.61 -24.72 -5.35
CA VAL A 443 18.16 -24.09 -4.14
C VAL A 443 17.23 -24.32 -2.95
N LEU A 444 15.91 -24.23 -3.17
CA LEU A 444 14.91 -24.55 -2.17
C LEU A 444 15.11 -26.00 -1.69
N GLU A 445 15.17 -26.97 -2.60
CA GLU A 445 15.34 -28.40 -2.30
C GLU A 445 16.62 -28.68 -1.50
N LYS A 446 17.79 -28.28 -2.01
CA LYS A 446 19.08 -28.54 -1.36
C LYS A 446 19.17 -27.95 0.05
N ALA A 447 18.55 -26.80 0.27
CA ALA A 447 18.57 -26.14 1.57
C ALA A 447 17.44 -26.63 2.51
N ALA A 448 16.50 -27.46 2.03
CA ALA A 448 15.37 -27.92 2.81
C ALA A 448 15.83 -28.73 4.04
N VAL A 449 16.78 -29.67 3.89
CA VAL A 449 17.33 -30.49 4.99
C VAL A 449 17.82 -29.63 6.16
N TRP A 450 18.60 -28.58 5.87
CA TRP A 450 19.15 -27.69 6.88
C TRP A 450 18.07 -26.82 7.53
N ARG A 451 17.07 -26.37 6.76
CA ARG A 451 15.91 -25.65 7.30
C ARG A 451 15.07 -26.54 8.22
N ARG A 452 14.82 -27.80 7.84
CA ARG A 452 14.11 -28.77 8.70
C ARG A 452 14.82 -28.94 10.04
N ARG A 453 16.13 -29.20 10.03
CA ARG A 453 16.95 -29.32 11.26
C ARG A 453 16.88 -28.08 12.13
N ARG A 454 16.96 -26.89 11.53
CA ARG A 454 16.82 -25.62 12.25
C ARG A 454 15.45 -25.44 12.88
N LEU A 455 14.38 -25.76 12.15
CA LEU A 455 13.00 -25.64 12.63
C LEU A 455 12.73 -26.61 13.78
N MET A 456 13.18 -27.87 13.67
CA MET A 456 13.04 -28.88 14.73
C MET A 456 13.88 -28.56 15.97
N GLY A 457 15.03 -27.90 15.81
CA GLY A 457 15.91 -27.50 16.92
C GLY A 457 15.52 -26.18 17.61
N SER A 458 14.54 -25.44 17.08
CA SER A 458 14.11 -24.15 17.60
C SER A 458 12.85 -24.29 18.44
N SER A 459 12.96 -24.49 19.76
CA SER A 459 11.80 -24.36 20.66
C SER A 459 11.46 -22.88 20.83
N LYS A 460 10.41 -22.40 20.15
CA LYS A 460 9.72 -21.17 20.57
C LYS A 460 8.70 -21.58 21.62
N GLU A 461 8.67 -20.87 22.75
CA GLU A 461 7.59 -20.99 23.73
C GLU A 461 6.29 -20.43 23.13
N ASP A 462 5.62 -21.21 22.29
CA ASP A 462 4.21 -20.96 22.03
C ASP A 462 3.45 -21.24 23.33
N ALA A 463 2.54 -20.34 23.74
CA ALA A 463 1.77 -20.53 24.97
C ALA A 463 1.13 -21.93 24.96
N ALA A 464 1.28 -22.71 26.03
CA ALA A 464 0.87 -24.12 26.07
C ALA A 464 -0.58 -24.37 25.61
N LEU A 465 -1.45 -23.36 25.77
CA LEU A 465 -2.83 -23.35 25.31
C LEU A 465 -2.97 -23.34 23.77
N ASP A 466 -2.14 -22.56 23.06
CA ASP A 466 -2.19 -22.45 21.59
C ASP A 466 -1.67 -23.73 20.93
N SER A 467 -0.66 -24.39 21.51
CA SER A 467 -0.15 -25.68 21.01
C SER A 467 -1.20 -26.79 21.07
N LYS A 468 -1.93 -26.90 22.20
CA LYS A 468 -3.03 -27.88 22.34
C LYS A 468 -4.12 -27.63 21.30
N ARG A 469 -4.53 -26.36 21.14
CA ARG A 469 -5.59 -26.00 20.19
C ARG A 469 -5.18 -26.24 18.73
N LEU A 470 -3.92 -25.96 18.39
CA LEU A 470 -3.37 -26.25 17.07
C LEU A 470 -3.43 -27.74 16.72
N GLN A 471 -3.14 -28.62 17.70
CA GLN A 471 -3.24 -30.07 17.52
C GLN A 471 -4.69 -30.53 17.32
N GLU A 472 -5.63 -29.98 18.09
CA GLU A 472 -7.07 -30.29 17.93
C GLU A 472 -7.57 -29.92 16.54
N ILE A 473 -7.33 -28.67 16.09
CA ILE A 473 -7.77 -28.22 14.76
C ILE A 473 -7.08 -29.04 13.66
N SER A 474 -5.80 -29.38 13.82
CA SER A 474 -5.08 -30.20 12.83
C SER A 474 -5.67 -31.62 12.74
N ARG A 475 -6.12 -32.21 13.86
CA ARG A 475 -6.83 -33.50 13.86
C ARG A 475 -8.21 -33.41 13.21
N GLU A 476 -8.94 -32.32 13.43
CA GLU A 476 -10.21 -32.05 12.73
C GLU A 476 -10.01 -31.90 11.21
N GLU A 477 -8.89 -31.32 10.78
CA GLU A 477 -8.54 -31.23 9.36
C GLU A 477 -8.17 -32.58 8.75
N VAL A 478 -7.48 -33.45 9.51
CA VAL A 478 -7.23 -34.85 9.10
C VAL A 478 -8.55 -35.62 8.97
N SER A 479 -9.43 -35.54 9.96
CA SER A 479 -10.73 -36.25 9.91
C SER A 479 -11.64 -35.74 8.79
N SER A 480 -11.49 -34.47 8.42
CA SER A 480 -12.19 -33.87 7.27
C SER A 480 -11.52 -34.18 5.92
N GLY A 481 -10.43 -34.94 5.89
CA GLY A 481 -9.68 -35.29 4.67
C GLY A 481 -8.83 -34.16 4.08
N PHE A 482 -8.69 -33.02 4.78
CA PHE A 482 -7.87 -31.89 4.33
C PHE A 482 -6.37 -32.08 4.58
N LEU A 483 -6.01 -32.99 5.49
CA LEU A 483 -4.62 -33.35 5.80
C LEU A 483 -4.46 -34.87 5.87
N LYS A 484 -3.24 -35.33 5.58
CA LYS A 484 -2.81 -36.70 5.84
C LYS A 484 -1.80 -36.69 7.00
N GLY A 485 -1.85 -37.71 7.85
CA GLY A 485 -0.98 -37.85 9.01
C GLY A 485 -1.75 -38.07 10.33
N PRO A 486 -1.11 -37.88 11.49
CA PRO A 486 0.26 -37.42 11.67
C PRO A 486 1.30 -38.41 11.11
N PHE A 487 2.43 -37.87 10.64
CA PHE A 487 3.56 -38.64 10.14
C PHE A 487 4.78 -38.35 11.03
N ASP A 488 5.56 -39.39 11.34
CA ASP A 488 6.88 -39.22 11.94
C ASP A 488 7.86 -38.72 10.88
N TYR A 489 8.93 -38.01 11.29
CA TYR A 489 9.88 -37.37 10.37
C TYR A 489 10.40 -38.32 9.29
N ASP A 490 10.78 -39.55 9.65
CA ASP A 490 11.32 -40.55 8.73
C ASP A 490 10.26 -41.15 7.79
N SER A 491 8.98 -41.01 8.13
CA SER A 491 7.87 -41.50 7.30
C SER A 491 7.41 -40.50 6.23
N VAL A 492 7.90 -39.25 6.27
CA VAL A 492 7.48 -38.20 5.33
C VAL A 492 8.07 -38.41 3.93
N ALA A 493 9.37 -38.70 3.83
CA ALA A 493 10.05 -38.83 2.53
C ALA A 493 9.42 -39.92 1.62
N PRO A 494 9.05 -41.12 2.15
CA PRO A 494 8.27 -42.10 1.38
C PRO A 494 6.89 -41.61 0.92
N GLN A 495 6.21 -40.78 1.70
CA GLN A 495 4.86 -40.27 1.38
C GLN A 495 4.87 -39.24 0.27
N VAL A 496 5.91 -38.41 0.19
CA VAL A 496 6.06 -37.37 -0.85
C VAL A 496 6.99 -37.78 -1.99
N GLY A 497 7.59 -38.97 -1.91
CA GLY A 497 8.50 -39.50 -2.93
C GLY A 497 9.81 -38.74 -3.08
N SER A 498 10.27 -38.01 -2.05
CA SER A 498 11.48 -37.19 -2.10
C SER A 498 12.11 -36.97 -0.71
N GLU A 499 13.44 -37.01 -0.65
CA GLU A 499 14.24 -36.65 0.54
C GLU A 499 14.38 -35.12 0.72
N ASP A 500 14.16 -34.36 -0.36
CA ASP A 500 14.37 -32.91 -0.44
C ASP A 500 13.06 -32.12 -0.22
N TRP A 501 12.26 -32.55 0.76
CA TRP A 501 10.95 -31.96 1.08
C TRP A 501 11.04 -30.74 2.01
N SER A 502 10.17 -29.74 1.84
CA SER A 502 10.15 -28.55 2.72
C SER A 502 9.18 -28.74 3.88
N MET A 503 9.59 -28.31 5.08
CA MET A 503 8.74 -28.31 6.28
C MET A 503 8.31 -26.89 6.62
N SER A 504 7.01 -26.67 6.80
CA SER A 504 6.45 -25.37 7.17
C SER A 504 5.88 -25.44 8.58
N ARG A 505 6.25 -24.47 9.44
CA ARG A 505 5.66 -24.41 10.79
C ARG A 505 4.24 -23.89 10.67
N ARG A 506 3.33 -24.54 11.38
CA ARG A 506 1.95 -24.13 11.54
C ARG A 506 1.77 -23.28 12.80
N PHE A 507 0.97 -22.21 12.74
CA PHE A 507 0.68 -21.35 13.88
C PHE A 507 -0.79 -20.92 13.93
N LEU A 508 -1.26 -20.55 15.12
CA LEU A 508 -2.63 -20.12 15.36
C LEU A 508 -2.73 -18.60 15.28
N LEU A 509 -3.65 -18.10 14.45
CA LEU A 509 -4.04 -16.70 14.39
C LEU A 509 -5.50 -16.56 14.83
N ARG A 510 -5.74 -15.85 15.93
CA ARG A 510 -7.10 -15.50 16.36
C ARG A 510 -7.53 -14.18 15.71
N GLN A 511 -8.42 -14.26 14.73
CA GLN A 511 -8.86 -13.13 13.91
C GLN A 511 -10.35 -12.82 14.12
N GLY A 512 -10.73 -11.54 13.98
CA GLY A 512 -12.13 -11.12 14.12
C GLY A 512 -12.59 -11.01 15.58
N GLU A 513 -13.82 -10.52 15.78
CA GLU A 513 -14.42 -10.23 17.09
C GLU A 513 -14.74 -11.50 17.89
N GLU A 514 -15.10 -12.58 17.20
CA GLU A 514 -15.41 -13.90 17.77
C GLU A 514 -14.15 -14.68 18.20
N GLY A 515 -12.96 -14.10 18.04
CA GLY A 515 -11.69 -14.79 18.30
C GLY A 515 -11.48 -15.99 17.37
N LYS A 516 -12.06 -15.96 16.17
CA LYS A 516 -12.07 -17.06 15.21
C LYS A 516 -10.64 -17.54 14.97
N GLU A 517 -10.44 -18.80 15.30
CA GLU A 517 -9.16 -19.49 15.19
C GLU A 517 -8.90 -19.84 13.72
N ARG A 518 -7.82 -19.27 13.18
CA ARG A 518 -7.30 -19.63 11.86
C ARG A 518 -5.94 -20.25 12.03
N VAL A 519 -5.77 -21.41 11.45
CA VAL A 519 -4.49 -22.10 11.41
C VAL A 519 -3.78 -21.68 10.13
N ILE A 520 -2.54 -21.22 10.24
CA ILE A 520 -1.75 -20.69 9.12
C ILE A 520 -0.42 -21.45 9.04
N ASP A 521 -0.03 -21.79 7.82
CA ASP A 521 1.26 -22.42 7.52
C ASP A 521 2.27 -21.37 7.05
N ASP A 522 3.41 -21.27 7.72
CA ASP A 522 4.42 -20.25 7.46
C ASP A 522 5.32 -20.64 6.26
N LEU A 523 4.75 -20.55 5.06
CA LEU A 523 5.48 -20.77 3.78
C LEU A 523 6.59 -19.75 3.52
N LYS A 524 6.63 -18.66 4.30
CA LYS A 524 7.70 -17.67 4.24
C LYS A 524 8.92 -18.19 4.99
N GLU A 525 8.74 -18.79 6.17
CA GLU A 525 9.85 -19.36 6.95
C GLU A 525 10.47 -20.60 6.28
N SER A 526 9.67 -21.40 5.57
CA SER A 526 10.16 -22.52 4.77
C SER A 526 10.79 -22.10 3.43
N CYS A 527 10.73 -20.81 3.08
CA CYS A 527 11.18 -20.20 1.83
C CYS A 527 10.43 -20.64 0.57
N VAL A 528 9.32 -21.37 0.67
CA VAL A 528 8.51 -21.76 -0.51
C VAL A 528 8.01 -20.52 -1.25
N ASN A 529 7.52 -19.50 -0.53
CA ASN A 529 7.08 -18.23 -1.13
C ASN A 529 8.19 -17.51 -1.91
N ALA A 530 9.46 -17.69 -1.52
CA ALA A 530 10.59 -17.05 -2.18
C ALA A 530 10.89 -17.66 -3.56
N CYS A 531 10.34 -18.85 -3.83
CA CYS A 531 10.53 -19.63 -5.04
C CYS A 531 9.36 -19.47 -6.05
N TYR A 532 8.40 -18.60 -5.75
CA TYR A 532 7.27 -18.29 -6.61
C TYR A 532 7.39 -16.88 -7.17
N ALA A 533 7.30 -16.72 -8.49
CA ALA A 533 7.19 -15.44 -9.15
C ALA A 533 5.74 -15.18 -9.53
N SER A 534 5.21 -14.01 -9.16
CA SER A 534 3.85 -13.60 -9.54
C SER A 534 3.93 -12.60 -10.69
N VAL A 535 3.04 -12.73 -11.67
CA VAL A 535 2.90 -11.81 -12.80
C VAL A 535 1.62 -10.97 -12.70
N SER A 536 0.68 -11.37 -11.84
CA SER A 536 -0.64 -10.76 -11.72
C SER A 536 -0.73 -9.79 -10.54
N LYS A 537 -1.47 -8.71 -10.76
CA LYS A 537 -1.95 -7.82 -9.70
C LYS A 537 -3.38 -8.20 -9.36
N LEU A 538 -3.55 -8.89 -8.24
CA LEU A 538 -4.87 -9.22 -7.72
C LEU A 538 -5.51 -7.97 -7.10
N ASP A 539 -6.46 -7.36 -7.83
CA ASP A 539 -7.36 -6.35 -7.29
C ASP A 539 -8.64 -7.03 -6.84
N LEU A 540 -8.78 -7.20 -5.53
CA LEU A 540 -9.97 -7.78 -4.93
C LEU A 540 -11.12 -6.77 -5.00
N HIS A 541 -12.33 -7.26 -5.27
CA HIS A 541 -13.53 -6.46 -5.07
C HIS A 541 -13.67 -6.14 -3.58
N ASP A 542 -13.33 -4.91 -3.21
CA ASP A 542 -13.47 -4.42 -1.84
C ASP A 542 -14.85 -3.77 -1.63
N VAL A 543 -15.05 -3.21 -0.43
CA VAL A 543 -16.30 -2.52 -0.07
C VAL A 543 -16.59 -1.35 -1.03
N ASP A 544 -15.57 -0.72 -1.59
CA ASP A 544 -15.75 0.43 -2.47
C ASP A 544 -16.13 0.03 -3.89
N PHE A 545 -15.60 -1.09 -4.38
CA PHE A 545 -16.10 -1.70 -5.60
C PHE A 545 -17.60 -1.98 -5.51
N VAL A 546 -18.03 -2.62 -4.42
CA VAL A 546 -19.46 -2.93 -4.18
C VAL A 546 -20.27 -1.64 -4.06
N SER A 547 -19.77 -0.66 -3.33
CA SER A 547 -20.42 0.65 -3.18
C SER A 547 -20.60 1.36 -4.53
N ALA A 548 -19.58 1.33 -5.37
CA ALA A 548 -19.62 1.97 -6.68
C ALA A 548 -20.56 1.23 -7.64
N LEU A 549 -20.60 -0.11 -7.60
CA LEU A 549 -21.59 -0.89 -8.33
C LEU A 549 -23.02 -0.51 -7.92
N PHE A 550 -23.28 -0.39 -6.62
CA PHE A 550 -24.59 -0.01 -6.10
C PHE A 550 -24.97 1.42 -6.51
N LEU A 551 -24.02 2.36 -6.44
CA LEU A 551 -24.22 3.74 -6.89
C LEU A 551 -24.46 3.82 -8.40
N PHE A 552 -23.80 2.99 -9.20
CA PHE A 552 -24.05 2.93 -10.63
C PHE A 552 -25.48 2.44 -10.96
N VAL A 553 -25.93 1.37 -10.29
CA VAL A 553 -27.32 0.89 -10.39
C VAL A 553 -28.31 2.00 -10.05
N ALA A 554 -28.06 2.71 -8.95
CA ALA A 554 -28.90 3.79 -8.50
C ALA A 554 -28.89 5.02 -9.45
N LYS A 555 -27.76 5.34 -10.08
CA LYS A 555 -27.65 6.38 -11.11
C LYS A 555 -28.51 6.04 -12.34
N LEU A 556 -28.55 4.76 -12.72
CA LEU A 556 -29.39 4.29 -13.81
C LEU A 556 -30.88 4.39 -13.47
N LEU A 557 -31.28 4.09 -12.24
CA LEU A 557 -32.67 4.28 -11.80
C LEU A 557 -33.10 5.76 -11.80
N GLN A 558 -32.17 6.69 -11.62
CA GLN A 558 -32.43 8.13 -11.59
C GLN A 558 -32.32 8.84 -12.96
N SER A 559 -31.77 8.21 -13.99
CA SER A 559 -31.50 8.86 -15.29
C SER A 559 -32.72 9.04 -16.19
N GLY A 560 -33.91 8.67 -15.71
CA GLY A 560 -35.17 8.80 -16.43
C GLY A 560 -35.54 7.54 -17.23
N PRO A 561 -36.50 7.64 -18.17
CA PRO A 561 -37.05 6.47 -18.87
C PRO A 561 -36.11 5.82 -19.89
N VAL A 562 -35.03 6.52 -20.29
CA VAL A 562 -34.03 6.07 -21.26
C VAL A 562 -32.71 5.85 -20.53
N LEU A 563 -32.17 4.64 -20.62
CA LEU A 563 -30.87 4.27 -20.09
C LEU A 563 -29.81 4.36 -21.17
N ARG A 564 -28.65 4.89 -20.77
CA ARG A 564 -27.45 4.97 -21.59
C ARG A 564 -26.27 4.45 -20.78
N VAL A 565 -25.63 3.38 -21.25
CA VAL A 565 -24.50 2.74 -20.56
C VAL A 565 -23.35 2.60 -21.53
N ARG A 566 -22.23 3.27 -21.27
CA ARG A 566 -21.02 3.19 -22.09
C ARG A 566 -20.07 2.08 -21.59
N LEU A 567 -19.68 1.21 -22.51
CA LEU A 567 -18.72 0.12 -22.30
C LEU A 567 -17.28 0.61 -22.53
N ALA A 568 -16.30 -0.13 -22.03
CA ALA A 568 -14.87 0.16 -22.19
C ALA A 568 -14.43 0.14 -23.66
N SER A 569 -15.12 -0.63 -24.52
CA SER A 569 -14.93 -0.62 -25.98
C SER A 569 -15.37 0.69 -26.65
N GLY A 570 -16.01 1.60 -25.91
CA GLY A 570 -16.63 2.81 -26.45
C GLY A 570 -18.05 2.60 -26.95
N GLN A 571 -18.53 1.35 -27.06
CA GLN A 571 -19.91 1.03 -27.40
C GLN A 571 -20.89 1.59 -26.36
N GLU A 572 -22.00 2.17 -26.80
CA GLU A 572 -23.08 2.66 -25.95
C GLU A 572 -24.28 1.72 -26.04
N LEU A 573 -24.71 1.19 -24.90
CA LEU A 573 -25.97 0.46 -24.77
C LEU A 573 -27.09 1.46 -24.50
N VAL A 574 -28.13 1.44 -25.32
CA VAL A 574 -29.29 2.32 -25.20
C VAL A 574 -30.55 1.47 -25.09
N GLY A 575 -31.38 1.74 -24.08
CA GLY A 575 -32.62 1.00 -23.86
C GLY A 575 -33.59 1.76 -22.96
N HIS A 576 -34.83 1.32 -22.90
CA HIS A 576 -35.83 1.92 -22.01
C HIS A 576 -35.94 1.14 -20.70
N VAL A 577 -36.07 1.84 -19.57
CA VAL A 577 -36.39 1.19 -18.29
C VAL A 577 -37.75 0.51 -18.44
N HIS A 578 -37.80 -0.80 -18.18
CA HIS A 578 -39.02 -1.60 -18.33
C HIS A 578 -40.10 -1.15 -17.35
N GLU A 579 -41.38 -1.20 -17.74
CA GLU A 579 -42.50 -0.72 -16.93
C GLU A 579 -42.57 -1.40 -15.55
N SER A 580 -42.35 -2.72 -15.50
CA SER A 580 -42.32 -3.47 -14.24
C SER A 580 -41.25 -2.98 -13.25
N VAL A 581 -40.10 -2.51 -13.75
CA VAL A 581 -38.98 -2.00 -12.93
C VAL A 581 -39.30 -0.59 -12.44
N ARG A 582 -40.03 0.21 -13.24
CA ARG A 582 -40.55 1.51 -12.79
C ARG A 582 -41.63 1.34 -11.72
N ALA A 583 -42.48 0.33 -11.86
CA ALA A 583 -43.55 0.03 -10.92
C ALA A 583 -43.03 -0.49 -9.56
N ASP A 584 -41.97 -1.30 -9.56
CA ASP A 584 -41.28 -1.76 -8.35
C ASP A 584 -39.77 -1.76 -8.54
N SER A 585 -39.11 -0.72 -8.00
CA SER A 585 -37.65 -0.52 -8.09
C SER A 585 -36.91 -0.93 -6.83
N ALA A 586 -37.57 -1.57 -5.85
CA ALA A 586 -36.94 -1.90 -4.58
C ALA A 586 -35.82 -2.94 -4.75
N LEU A 587 -34.61 -2.61 -4.30
CA LEU A 587 -33.43 -3.47 -4.38
C LEU A 587 -33.17 -4.23 -3.06
N GLN A 588 -32.59 -5.42 -3.15
CA GLN A 588 -32.11 -6.24 -2.03
C GLN A 588 -30.72 -6.80 -2.34
N ALA A 589 -29.88 -6.98 -1.32
CA ALA A 589 -28.54 -7.55 -1.45
C ALA A 589 -28.36 -8.82 -0.57
N ARG A 590 -27.47 -9.72 -0.98
CA ARG A 590 -26.94 -10.83 -0.16
C ARG A 590 -25.44 -11.02 -0.43
N CYS A 591 -24.75 -11.84 0.38
CA CYS A 591 -23.40 -12.32 0.10
C CYS A 591 -23.44 -13.85 0.02
N LEU A 592 -22.91 -14.42 -1.06
CA LEU A 592 -22.59 -15.85 -1.15
C LEU A 592 -21.25 -16.09 -0.43
N ASP A 593 -21.14 -17.19 0.30
CA ASP A 593 -19.91 -17.62 0.98
C ASP A 593 -19.53 -19.02 0.47
N LEU A 594 -18.42 -19.11 -0.27
CA LEU A 594 -17.84 -20.40 -0.64
C LEU A 594 -17.13 -20.97 0.58
N SER A 595 -17.70 -22.04 1.15
CA SER A 595 -17.21 -22.61 2.40
C SER A 595 -15.81 -23.20 2.21
N LYS A 596 -14.80 -22.61 2.88
CA LYS A 596 -13.39 -23.04 2.78
C LYS A 596 -12.92 -23.09 1.32
N ALA A 597 -13.24 -22.06 0.52
CA ALA A 597 -13.07 -22.04 -0.94
C ALA A 597 -11.71 -22.56 -1.43
N TYR A 598 -10.62 -22.17 -0.77
CA TYR A 598 -9.26 -22.60 -1.10
C TYR A 598 -9.02 -24.11 -0.94
N LYS A 599 -9.73 -24.76 0.00
CA LYS A 599 -9.67 -26.23 0.18
C LYS A 599 -10.46 -26.98 -0.88
N GLN A 600 -11.14 -26.26 -1.76
CA GLN A 600 -11.87 -26.82 -2.89
C GLN A 600 -11.05 -26.73 -4.20
N VAL A 601 -9.83 -26.18 -4.14
CA VAL A 601 -8.87 -26.09 -5.26
C VAL A 601 -7.66 -26.98 -4.95
N PRO A 602 -7.30 -27.93 -5.83
CA PRO A 602 -6.20 -28.86 -5.58
C PRO A 602 -4.83 -28.20 -5.70
N VAL A 603 -3.84 -28.73 -4.97
CA VAL A 603 -2.41 -28.42 -5.18
C VAL A 603 -1.82 -29.44 -6.14
N ALA A 604 -1.02 -28.98 -7.09
CA ALA A 604 -0.41 -29.84 -8.10
C ALA A 604 0.44 -30.94 -7.45
N PRO A 605 0.39 -32.21 -7.92
CA PRO A 605 1.19 -33.31 -7.37
C PRO A 605 2.69 -33.03 -7.31
N SER A 606 3.22 -32.33 -8.32
CA SER A 606 4.60 -31.81 -8.39
C SER A 606 5.01 -30.99 -7.15
N SER A 607 4.04 -30.29 -6.55
CA SER A 607 4.25 -29.35 -5.45
C SER A 607 4.02 -29.96 -4.06
N HIS A 608 3.61 -31.24 -3.95
CA HIS A 608 3.32 -31.88 -2.65
C HIS A 608 4.54 -31.94 -1.72
N LYS A 609 5.74 -32.14 -2.27
CA LYS A 609 7.02 -32.08 -1.51
C LYS A 609 7.32 -30.72 -0.88
N TYR A 610 6.71 -29.64 -1.37
CA TYR A 610 6.82 -28.29 -0.79
C TYR A 610 5.67 -27.97 0.16
N ASN A 611 4.63 -28.82 0.14
CA ASN A 611 3.39 -28.72 0.88
C ASN A 611 3.33 -29.75 2.02
N ILE A 612 4.35 -29.77 2.86
CA ILE A 612 4.18 -30.31 4.21
C ILE A 612 3.56 -29.18 5.05
N VAL A 613 2.24 -29.12 4.89
CA VAL A 613 1.17 -28.22 5.40
C VAL A 613 1.04 -26.81 4.74
N VAL A 614 -0.16 -26.53 4.18
CA VAL A 614 -0.66 -25.39 3.32
C VAL A 614 -2.19 -25.22 3.49
N ALA A 615 -2.91 -24.09 3.24
CA ALA A 615 -2.66 -22.64 3.09
C ALA A 615 -4.00 -21.81 3.10
N ASN A 616 -4.02 -20.61 2.48
CA ASN A 616 -4.78 -19.35 2.74
C ASN A 616 -6.17 -19.11 2.06
N TYR A 617 -6.86 -18.02 2.48
CA TYR A 617 -8.31 -17.70 2.52
C TYR A 617 -8.84 -16.62 1.55
N PHE A 618 -10.02 -16.84 0.90
CA PHE A 618 -10.96 -15.84 0.33
C PHE A 618 -12.33 -16.50 0.06
N ASP A 619 -13.43 -16.04 0.69
CA ASP A 619 -14.67 -16.83 0.77
C ASP A 619 -15.95 -16.06 0.35
N ASP A 620 -15.95 -14.72 0.29
CA ASP A 620 -17.17 -13.89 0.17
C ASP A 620 -17.46 -13.36 -1.27
N TYR A 621 -18.69 -13.50 -1.77
CA TYR A 621 -19.17 -13.01 -3.08
C TYR A 621 -20.52 -12.28 -2.98
N PRO A 622 -20.57 -10.93 -3.05
CA PRO A 622 -21.83 -10.18 -2.96
C PRO A 622 -22.75 -10.38 -4.18
N MET A 623 -24.07 -10.37 -3.95
CA MET A 623 -25.14 -10.38 -4.95
C MET A 623 -26.15 -9.26 -4.66
N LEU A 624 -26.71 -8.66 -5.70
CA LEU A 624 -27.78 -7.66 -5.63
C LEU A 624 -28.91 -8.07 -6.60
N ALA A 625 -30.16 -7.94 -6.19
CA ALA A 625 -31.34 -8.24 -7.01
C ALA A 625 -32.51 -7.32 -6.64
N PHE A 626 -33.49 -7.13 -7.53
CA PHE A 626 -34.77 -6.50 -7.14
C PHE A 626 -35.53 -7.40 -6.17
N ARG A 627 -36.26 -6.80 -5.22
CA ARG A 627 -37.08 -7.51 -4.23
C ARG A 627 -38.01 -8.53 -4.90
N ALA A 628 -38.63 -8.15 -6.02
CA ALA A 628 -39.52 -9.01 -6.80
C ALA A 628 -38.82 -10.25 -7.38
N THR A 629 -37.51 -10.19 -7.63
CA THR A 629 -36.72 -11.28 -8.25
C THR A 629 -35.76 -11.97 -7.29
N ALA A 630 -35.61 -11.46 -6.07
CA ALA A 630 -34.59 -11.89 -5.12
C ALA A 630 -34.66 -13.39 -4.83
N THR A 631 -35.86 -13.95 -4.62
CA THR A 631 -36.04 -15.40 -4.39
C THR A 631 -35.64 -16.25 -5.60
N SER A 632 -35.90 -15.77 -6.82
CA SER A 632 -35.56 -16.49 -8.05
C SER A 632 -34.05 -16.45 -8.33
N VAL A 633 -33.43 -15.28 -8.17
CA VAL A 633 -31.97 -15.10 -8.27
C VAL A 633 -31.25 -15.94 -7.23
N ASP A 634 -31.78 -15.99 -6.01
CA ASP A 634 -31.22 -16.79 -4.91
C ASP A 634 -31.23 -18.29 -5.22
N LYS A 635 -32.40 -18.81 -5.61
CA LYS A 635 -32.55 -20.21 -5.98
C LYS A 635 -31.67 -20.58 -7.17
N ALA A 636 -31.58 -19.73 -8.19
CA ALA A 636 -30.75 -19.99 -9.36
C ALA A 636 -29.26 -20.07 -9.01
N ALA A 637 -28.74 -19.10 -8.24
CA ALA A 637 -27.33 -19.08 -7.86
C ALA A 637 -26.94 -20.25 -6.94
N LEU A 638 -27.76 -20.54 -5.92
CA LEU A 638 -27.51 -21.67 -5.00
C LEU A 638 -27.63 -23.02 -5.74
N SER A 639 -28.64 -23.16 -6.60
CA SER A 639 -28.82 -24.39 -7.39
C SER A 639 -27.67 -24.60 -8.37
N LEU A 640 -27.16 -23.54 -9.00
CA LEU A 640 -25.98 -23.61 -9.88
C LEU A 640 -24.73 -24.06 -9.10
N LEU A 641 -24.47 -23.47 -7.92
CA LEU A 641 -23.34 -23.88 -7.07
C LEU A 641 -23.47 -25.34 -6.61
N THR A 642 -24.67 -25.77 -6.20
CA THR A 642 -24.95 -27.18 -5.87
C THR A 642 -24.76 -28.08 -7.08
N LEU A 643 -25.26 -27.68 -8.25
CA LEU A 643 -25.17 -28.45 -9.50
C LEU A 643 -23.72 -28.67 -9.92
N LEU A 644 -22.87 -27.66 -9.73
CA LEU A 644 -21.43 -27.70 -10.01
C LEU A 644 -20.61 -28.43 -8.93
N GLY A 645 -21.21 -28.74 -7.78
CA GLY A 645 -20.54 -29.42 -6.66
C GLY A 645 -19.71 -28.50 -5.76
N TRP A 646 -20.04 -27.20 -5.67
CA TRP A 646 -19.40 -26.26 -4.74
C TRP A 646 -20.03 -26.34 -3.36
N SER A 647 -19.20 -26.51 -2.32
CA SER A 647 -19.63 -26.40 -0.92
C SER A 647 -19.84 -24.94 -0.57
N HIS A 648 -21.07 -24.58 -0.19
CA HIS A 648 -21.47 -23.20 0.14
C HIS A 648 -22.48 -23.17 1.30
N ALA A 649 -22.58 -22.04 2.01
CA ALA A 649 -23.50 -21.89 3.12
C ALA A 649 -24.94 -21.69 2.62
N GLN A 650 -25.85 -22.60 2.99
CA GLN A 650 -27.26 -22.58 2.56
C GLN A 650 -28.22 -21.92 3.57
N THR A 651 -27.88 -21.93 4.87
CA THR A 651 -28.71 -21.36 5.95
C THR A 651 -27.84 -20.70 7.04
N GLY A 652 -28.46 -19.92 7.94
CA GLY A 652 -27.78 -19.29 9.09
C GLY A 652 -27.03 -17.98 8.75
N LYS A 653 -26.20 -17.48 9.69
CA LYS A 653 -25.54 -16.16 9.59
C LYS A 653 -24.66 -15.97 8.33
N LYS A 654 -24.14 -17.06 7.76
CA LYS A 654 -23.30 -17.05 6.54
C LYS A 654 -24.06 -17.35 5.23
N GLY A 655 -25.31 -17.78 5.33
CA GLY A 655 -26.22 -18.03 4.21
C GLY A 655 -27.50 -17.21 4.37
N ALA A 656 -27.39 -15.97 4.85
CA ALA A 656 -28.54 -15.13 5.13
C ALA A 656 -29.31 -14.80 3.83
N PRO A 657 -30.65 -14.75 3.86
CA PRO A 657 -31.45 -14.41 2.68
C PRO A 657 -31.23 -12.95 2.26
N PHE A 658 -31.64 -12.63 1.03
CA PHE A 658 -31.68 -11.25 0.53
C PHE A 658 -32.41 -10.31 1.51
N SER A 659 -31.78 -9.18 1.81
CA SER A 659 -32.27 -8.21 2.78
C SER A 659 -31.99 -6.78 2.32
N GLN A 660 -32.69 -5.81 2.92
CA GLN A 660 -32.39 -4.38 2.75
C GLN A 660 -31.12 -3.94 3.50
N THR A 661 -30.67 -4.76 4.45
CA THR A 661 -29.39 -4.61 5.14
C THR A 661 -28.59 -5.90 5.03
N ALA A 662 -27.39 -5.85 4.47
CA ALA A 662 -26.54 -7.01 4.25
C ALA A 662 -25.11 -6.77 4.76
N VAL A 663 -24.52 -7.78 5.40
CA VAL A 663 -23.12 -7.76 5.81
C VAL A 663 -22.26 -8.36 4.69
N VAL A 664 -21.39 -7.55 4.11
CA VAL A 664 -20.51 -7.94 3.01
C VAL A 664 -19.07 -7.56 3.38
N LEU A 665 -18.13 -8.50 3.26
CA LEU A 665 -16.70 -8.27 3.49
C LEU A 665 -16.36 -7.63 4.84
N GLY A 666 -17.22 -7.79 5.86
CA GLY A 666 -17.04 -7.23 7.21
C GLY A 666 -17.62 -5.84 7.45
N ALA A 667 -18.34 -5.24 6.50
CA ALA A 667 -19.11 -3.99 6.64
C ALA A 667 -20.62 -4.25 6.49
N SER A 668 -21.47 -3.40 7.06
CA SER A 668 -22.94 -3.46 6.87
C SER A 668 -23.35 -2.44 5.79
N PHE A 669 -24.12 -2.90 4.82
CA PHE A 669 -24.65 -2.10 3.72
C PHE A 669 -26.16 -2.02 3.87
N ASN A 670 -26.70 -0.80 3.95
CA ASN A 670 -28.13 -0.53 3.90
C ASN A 670 -28.50 0.00 2.51
N VAL A 671 -29.25 -0.81 1.78
CA VAL A 671 -29.70 -0.56 0.40
C VAL A 671 -31.19 -0.16 0.31
N SER A 672 -31.85 0.09 1.45
CA SER A 672 -33.30 0.40 1.49
C SER A 672 -33.71 1.63 0.69
N LEU A 673 -32.80 2.60 0.54
CA LEU A 673 -33.02 3.85 -0.19
C LEU A 673 -32.16 3.92 -1.47
N LEU A 674 -31.62 2.79 -1.92
CA LEU A 674 -30.73 2.76 -3.09
C LEU A 674 -31.48 3.16 -4.37
N ASN A 675 -32.76 2.78 -4.49
CA ASN A 675 -33.63 3.23 -5.57
C ASN A 675 -33.88 4.74 -5.57
N ALA A 676 -33.81 5.39 -4.41
CA ALA A 676 -33.85 6.83 -4.24
C ALA A 676 -32.46 7.49 -4.34
N GLY A 677 -31.44 6.77 -4.83
CA GLY A 677 -30.09 7.28 -5.02
C GLY A 677 -29.23 7.33 -3.77
N LYS A 678 -29.61 6.65 -2.69
CA LYS A 678 -28.92 6.75 -1.39
C LYS A 678 -28.37 5.41 -0.94
N LEU A 679 -27.05 5.32 -0.77
CA LEU A 679 -26.37 4.17 -0.19
C LEU A 679 -25.81 4.53 1.19
N THR A 680 -26.08 3.70 2.20
CA THR A 680 -25.47 3.85 3.52
C THR A 680 -24.58 2.65 3.82
N VAL A 681 -23.30 2.90 4.12
CA VAL A 681 -22.31 1.89 4.53
C VAL A 681 -21.89 2.20 5.97
N GLU A 682 -21.91 1.21 6.84
CA GLU A 682 -21.67 1.37 8.27
C GLU A 682 -20.73 0.30 8.85
N ASN A 683 -20.04 0.68 9.93
CA ASN A 683 -19.31 -0.29 10.74
C ASN A 683 -20.30 -1.21 11.47
N LYS A 684 -19.89 -2.46 11.70
CA LYS A 684 -20.58 -3.31 12.68
C LYS A 684 -20.53 -2.66 14.07
N PRO A 685 -21.65 -2.53 14.79
CA PRO A 685 -21.68 -1.96 16.14
C PRO A 685 -20.67 -2.62 17.09
N GLU A 686 -20.57 -3.95 17.02
CA GLU A 686 -19.68 -4.76 17.86
C GLU A 686 -18.19 -4.44 17.63
N ARG A 687 -17.84 -3.95 16.43
CA ARG A 687 -16.47 -3.52 16.13
C ARG A 687 -16.08 -2.27 16.90
N LEU A 688 -16.96 -1.27 16.92
CA LEU A 688 -16.71 0.00 17.60
C LEU A 688 -16.57 -0.25 19.11
N GLU A 689 -17.45 -1.08 19.67
CA GLU A 689 -17.38 -1.53 21.06
C GLU A 689 -16.06 -2.26 21.38
N ARG A 690 -15.62 -3.14 20.48
CA ARG A 690 -14.33 -3.83 20.62
C ARG A 690 -13.15 -2.88 20.61
N ILE A 691 -13.14 -1.87 19.73
CA ILE A 691 -12.06 -0.88 19.69
C ILE A 691 -12.02 -0.14 21.03
N VAL A 692 -13.17 0.31 21.57
CA VAL A 692 -13.23 0.95 22.89
C VAL A 692 -12.68 0.03 23.98
N LYS A 693 -13.04 -1.25 23.99
CA LYS A 693 -12.52 -2.24 24.94
C LYS A 693 -11.00 -2.40 24.85
N LEU A 694 -10.46 -2.53 23.63
CA LEU A 694 -9.02 -2.66 23.41
C LEU A 694 -8.24 -1.39 23.78
N VAL A 695 -8.80 -0.20 23.54
CA VAL A 695 -8.19 1.07 23.97
C VAL A 695 -8.10 1.12 25.50
N LYS A 696 -9.15 0.71 26.22
CA LYS A 696 -9.13 0.60 27.69
C LYS A 696 -8.05 -0.37 28.17
N GLU A 697 -7.96 -1.56 27.56
CA GLU A 697 -6.94 -2.57 27.88
C GLU A 697 -5.51 -2.06 27.57
N PHE A 698 -5.34 -1.33 26.47
CA PHE A 698 -4.06 -0.72 26.10
C PHE A 698 -3.58 0.29 27.14
N LYS A 699 -4.49 1.14 27.67
CA LYS A 699 -4.19 2.07 28.76
C LYS A 699 -3.82 1.31 30.05
N GLN A 700 -4.58 0.28 30.41
CA GLN A 700 -4.33 -0.54 31.61
C GLN A 700 -3.00 -1.31 31.53
N SER A 701 -2.63 -1.78 30.34
CA SER A 701 -1.38 -2.52 30.09
C SER A 701 -0.15 -1.62 29.89
N LYS A 702 -0.25 -0.31 30.17
CA LYS A 702 0.82 0.67 30.04
C LYS A 702 1.45 0.71 28.64
N GLY A 703 0.64 0.56 27.60
CA GLY A 703 1.09 0.79 26.22
C GLY A 703 1.67 -0.43 25.49
N ARG A 704 1.12 -1.63 25.71
CA ARG A 704 1.59 -2.86 25.05
C ARG A 704 1.55 -2.75 23.51
N LYS A 705 2.70 -2.90 22.85
CA LYS A 705 2.85 -2.70 21.40
C LYS A 705 1.97 -3.61 20.53
N SER A 706 1.77 -4.87 20.93
CA SER A 706 0.91 -5.81 20.18
C SER A 706 -0.56 -5.38 20.16
N LEU A 707 -1.05 -4.80 21.27
CA LEU A 707 -2.38 -4.21 21.34
C LEU A 707 -2.46 -2.96 20.46
N ALA A 708 -1.43 -2.08 20.47
CA ALA A 708 -1.39 -0.93 19.58
C ALA A 708 -1.45 -1.32 18.08
N SER A 709 -0.72 -2.34 17.65
CA SER A 709 -0.79 -2.86 16.28
C SER A 709 -2.18 -3.38 15.93
N SER A 710 -2.83 -4.05 16.87
CA SER A 710 -4.20 -4.58 16.69
C SER A 710 -5.23 -3.46 16.58
N ILE A 711 -5.16 -2.45 17.46
CA ILE A 711 -6.04 -1.28 17.43
C ILE A 711 -5.81 -0.47 16.15
N HIS A 712 -4.55 -0.27 15.75
CA HIS A 712 -4.21 0.38 14.49
C HIS A 712 -4.88 -0.30 13.29
N GLY A 713 -4.79 -1.64 13.20
CA GLY A 713 -5.43 -2.40 12.13
C GLY A 713 -6.96 -2.24 12.12
N LEU A 714 -7.59 -2.34 13.29
CA LEU A 714 -9.04 -2.18 13.44
C LEU A 714 -9.52 -0.76 13.11
N LEU A 715 -8.81 0.28 13.57
CA LEU A 715 -9.13 1.68 13.29
C LEU A 715 -8.95 2.01 11.80
N ASN A 716 -7.87 1.53 11.18
CA ASN A 716 -7.62 1.76 9.76
C ASN A 716 -8.74 1.17 8.89
N TYR A 717 -9.22 -0.02 9.27
CA TYR A 717 -10.36 -0.67 8.61
C TYR A 717 -11.67 0.07 8.90
N ALA A 718 -11.97 0.38 10.17
CA ALA A 718 -13.19 1.09 10.57
C ALA A 718 -13.32 2.49 9.94
N SER A 719 -12.20 3.17 9.71
CA SER A 719 -12.13 4.47 9.04
C SER A 719 -12.68 4.43 7.60
N GLY A 720 -12.87 3.25 6.99
CA GLY A 720 -13.42 3.09 5.64
C GLY A 720 -14.94 3.28 5.54
N PHE A 721 -15.64 3.14 6.67
CA PHE A 721 -17.11 3.04 6.71
C PHE A 721 -17.77 4.16 7.50
N VAL A 722 -17.01 5.20 7.84
CA VAL A 722 -17.51 6.41 8.50
C VAL A 722 -17.32 7.60 7.58
N LEU A 723 -18.23 8.55 7.67
CA LEU A 723 -18.16 9.80 6.93
C LEU A 723 -17.08 10.71 7.53
N GLY A 724 -16.20 11.25 6.69
CA GLY A 724 -15.07 12.08 7.12
C GLY A 724 -13.84 11.27 7.54
N LEU A 725 -12.68 11.93 7.68
CA LEU A 725 -11.40 11.29 8.02
C LEU A 725 -11.09 11.36 9.52
N ALA A 726 -12.10 11.53 10.38
CA ALA A 726 -11.94 11.77 11.82
C ALA A 726 -11.21 10.64 12.55
N LEU A 727 -11.41 9.37 12.16
CA LEU A 727 -10.72 8.22 12.77
C LEU A 727 -9.26 8.06 12.28
N LYS A 728 -8.89 8.67 11.15
CA LYS A 728 -7.56 8.53 10.52
C LYS A 728 -6.45 9.14 11.39
N MET A 729 -6.74 10.23 12.10
CA MET A 729 -5.77 10.85 13.02
C MET A 729 -5.37 9.88 14.14
N TYR A 730 -6.33 9.14 14.70
CA TYR A 730 -6.08 8.19 15.79
C TYR A 730 -5.40 6.91 15.29
N THR A 731 -5.69 6.53 14.04
CA THR A 731 -4.95 5.47 13.35
C THR A 731 -3.45 5.78 13.33
N ASN A 732 -3.07 7.02 12.98
CA ASN A 732 -1.66 7.46 12.98
C ASN A 732 -1.04 7.46 14.40
N VAL A 733 -1.81 7.79 15.44
CA VAL A 733 -1.36 7.71 16.84
C VAL A 733 -1.00 6.27 17.20
N PHE A 734 -1.88 5.30 16.92
CA PHE A 734 -1.61 3.89 17.22
C PHE A 734 -0.50 3.29 16.35
N ALA A 735 -0.33 3.73 15.10
CA ALA A 735 0.82 3.37 14.28
C ALA A 735 2.14 3.83 14.92
N GLY A 736 2.18 5.06 15.43
CA GLY A 736 3.33 5.60 16.15
C GLY A 736 3.63 4.85 17.46
N LEU A 737 2.60 4.52 18.23
CA LEU A 737 2.72 3.74 19.48
C LEU A 737 3.23 2.31 19.19
N ALA A 738 2.69 1.64 18.17
CA ALA A 738 3.11 0.31 17.75
C ALA A 738 4.57 0.28 17.29
N ALA A 739 4.99 1.29 16.53
CA ALA A 739 6.36 1.46 16.06
C ALA A 739 7.34 1.94 17.15
N GLY A 740 6.86 2.27 18.35
CA GLY A 740 7.68 2.86 19.43
C GLY A 740 8.15 4.28 19.15
N LYS A 741 7.53 4.99 18.20
CA LYS A 741 7.81 6.39 17.85
C LYS A 741 7.06 7.39 18.73
N LEU A 742 6.01 6.92 19.41
CA LEU A 742 5.23 7.70 20.37
C LEU A 742 5.21 6.95 21.70
N ALA A 743 5.21 7.69 22.80
CA ALA A 743 5.03 7.17 24.15
C ALA A 743 3.62 7.50 24.67
N LEU A 744 3.13 6.74 25.66
CA LEU A 744 1.83 6.95 26.28
C LEU A 744 1.89 8.10 27.29
N GLU A 745 2.16 9.30 26.79
CA GLU A 745 2.20 10.53 27.57
C GLU A 745 0.80 11.11 27.80
N GLU A 746 0.67 12.08 28.70
CA GLU A 746 -0.60 12.70 29.07
C GLU A 746 -1.39 13.23 27.85
N HIS A 747 -0.69 13.87 26.92
CA HIS A 747 -1.30 14.39 25.69
C HIS A 747 -1.79 13.27 24.75
N VAL A 748 -1.16 12.09 24.77
CA VAL A 748 -1.61 10.92 24.01
C VAL A 748 -2.78 10.25 24.71
N ASN A 749 -2.74 10.10 26.03
CA ASN A 749 -3.85 9.56 26.83
C ASN A 749 -5.14 10.33 26.61
N ARG A 750 -5.08 11.66 26.63
CA ARG A 750 -6.23 12.52 26.34
C ARG A 750 -6.84 12.24 24.96
N ARG A 751 -6.00 12.05 23.95
CA ARG A 751 -6.45 11.69 22.60
C ARG A 751 -7.10 10.31 22.55
N LEU A 752 -6.62 9.36 23.35
CA LEU A 752 -7.28 8.06 23.46
C LEU A 752 -8.65 8.17 24.11
N ASP A 753 -8.82 9.06 25.10
CA ASP A 753 -10.12 9.35 25.72
C ASP A 753 -11.08 10.00 24.73
N GLU A 754 -10.60 10.97 23.96
CA GLU A 754 -11.36 11.58 22.87
C GLU A 754 -11.80 10.54 21.82
N LEU A 755 -10.93 9.61 21.44
CA LEU A 755 -11.28 8.52 20.52
C LEU A 755 -12.43 7.68 21.08
N MET A 756 -12.40 7.32 22.36
CA MET A 756 -13.47 6.53 22.99
C MET A 756 -14.81 7.29 23.03
N GLU A 757 -14.79 8.61 23.16
CA GLU A 757 -15.99 9.45 23.09
C GLU A 757 -16.50 9.64 21.65
N LEU A 758 -15.58 9.65 20.68
CA LEU A 758 -15.86 9.84 19.27
C LEU A 758 -16.44 8.58 18.61
N LEU A 759 -15.98 7.38 19.00
CA LEU A 759 -16.38 6.10 18.38
C LEU A 759 -17.90 5.84 18.40
N PRO A 760 -18.64 6.05 19.51
CA PRO A 760 -20.10 5.89 19.54
C PRO A 760 -20.87 6.94 18.74
N ARG A 761 -20.24 8.07 18.41
CA ARG A 761 -20.84 9.22 17.72
C ARG A 761 -20.55 9.24 16.22
N GLN A 762 -19.90 8.20 15.71
CA GLN A 762 -19.58 8.12 14.28
C GLN A 762 -20.86 8.00 13.45
N CYS A 763 -20.95 8.83 12.40
CA CYS A 763 -22.02 8.73 11.42
C CYS A 763 -21.62 7.71 10.34
N PRO A 764 -22.54 6.81 9.95
CA PRO A 764 -22.36 5.97 8.77
C PRO A 764 -21.98 6.79 7.54
N ARG A 765 -21.16 6.20 6.66
CA ARG A 765 -20.86 6.80 5.36
C ARG A 765 -22.13 6.72 4.49
N CYS A 766 -22.80 7.85 4.33
CA CYS A 766 -23.96 7.98 3.45
C CYS A 766 -23.53 8.67 2.15
N THR A 767 -23.77 8.03 1.01
CA THR A 767 -23.53 8.62 -0.30
C THR A 767 -24.88 8.81 -1.00
N GLN A 768 -25.20 10.07 -1.28
CA GLN A 768 -26.33 10.44 -2.12
C GLN A 768 -25.84 10.65 -3.56
N ILE A 769 -26.58 10.13 -4.53
CA ILE A 769 -26.39 10.45 -5.94
C ILE A 769 -26.94 11.84 -6.17
N SER A 770 -26.06 12.75 -6.54
CA SER A 770 -26.42 14.08 -6.99
C SER A 770 -26.80 14.01 -8.46
N THR A 771 -27.87 14.70 -8.86
CA THR A 771 -28.25 14.89 -10.26
C THR A 771 -27.25 15.78 -11.01
N ASP A 772 -26.46 16.58 -10.29
CA ASP A 772 -25.36 17.39 -10.83
C ASP A 772 -24.02 16.90 -10.26
N GLU A 773 -23.19 16.32 -11.12
CA GLU A 773 -21.89 15.74 -10.77
C GLU A 773 -20.76 16.78 -10.70
N ARG A 774 -21.05 18.05 -11.04
CA ARG A 774 -20.05 19.12 -11.03
C ARG A 774 -19.69 19.49 -9.58
N PRO A 775 -18.40 19.39 -9.20
CA PRO A 775 -17.97 19.71 -7.85
C PRO A 775 -18.06 21.21 -7.57
N CYS A 776 -18.33 21.56 -6.31
CA CYS A 776 -18.06 22.91 -5.82
C CYS A 776 -16.56 23.15 -5.81
N VAL A 777 -16.12 24.35 -6.18
CA VAL A 777 -14.71 24.74 -6.18
C VAL A 777 -14.48 25.79 -5.09
N ILE A 778 -13.48 25.54 -4.25
CA ILE A 778 -13.09 26.43 -3.15
C ILE A 778 -11.62 26.75 -3.30
N TYR A 779 -11.27 28.03 -3.23
CA TYR A 779 -9.89 28.48 -3.05
C TYR A 779 -9.77 29.10 -1.67
N THR A 780 -8.69 28.80 -0.97
CA THR A 780 -8.40 29.38 0.35
C THR A 780 -7.00 29.97 0.38
N ASP A 781 -6.85 31.07 1.11
CA ASP A 781 -5.56 31.69 1.35
C ASP A 781 -5.56 32.43 2.70
N GLY A 782 -4.37 32.65 3.26
CA GLY A 782 -4.21 33.49 4.43
C GLY A 782 -2.98 34.37 4.32
N ALA A 783 -3.09 35.59 4.85
CA ALA A 783 -2.02 36.58 4.85
C ALA A 783 -1.57 36.89 6.28
N PHE A 784 -0.28 37.12 6.45
CA PHE A 784 0.30 37.56 7.73
C PHE A 784 1.22 38.76 7.47
N GLU A 785 0.70 39.96 7.69
CA GLU A 785 1.38 41.22 7.40
C GLU A 785 1.20 42.20 8.54
N ALA A 786 2.25 42.95 8.88
CA ALA A 786 2.23 43.92 9.98
C ALA A 786 1.69 43.35 11.31
N SER A 787 2.04 42.09 11.63
CA SER A 787 1.54 41.35 12.80
C SER A 787 0.03 41.09 12.83
N CYS A 788 -0.67 41.35 11.72
CA CYS A 788 -2.07 41.02 11.52
C CYS A 788 -2.18 39.72 10.71
N ALA A 789 -2.98 38.76 11.21
CA ALA A 789 -3.26 37.53 10.49
C ALA A 789 -4.69 37.59 9.95
N THR A 790 -4.83 37.49 8.63
CA THR A 790 -6.12 37.51 7.91
C THR A 790 -6.27 36.27 7.06
N TRP A 791 -7.49 35.98 6.65
CA TRP A 791 -7.83 34.84 5.81
C TRP A 791 -8.90 35.21 4.81
N GLY A 792 -8.91 34.52 3.66
CA GLY A 792 -9.88 34.71 2.60
C GLY A 792 -10.20 33.41 1.89
N TYR A 793 -11.39 33.35 1.30
CA TYR A 793 -11.76 32.25 0.40
C TYR A 793 -12.54 32.77 -0.81
N VAL A 794 -12.49 32.01 -1.90
CA VAL A 794 -13.38 32.15 -3.06
C VAL A 794 -14.14 30.84 -3.26
N PHE A 795 -15.48 30.92 -3.30
CA PHE A 795 -16.40 29.80 -3.49
C PHE A 795 -17.10 29.94 -4.84
N LEU A 796 -17.09 28.86 -5.62
CA LEU A 796 -17.71 28.78 -6.94
C LEU A 796 -18.53 27.48 -7.01
N ASP A 797 -19.84 27.61 -7.20
CA ASP A 797 -20.74 26.48 -7.42
C ASP A 797 -21.31 26.52 -8.84
N PRO A 798 -20.85 25.65 -9.76
CA PRO A 798 -21.38 25.54 -11.11
C PRO A 798 -22.87 25.20 -11.17
N ALA A 799 -23.40 24.49 -10.17
CA ALA A 799 -24.77 24.00 -10.16
C ALA A 799 -25.78 25.11 -9.85
N SER A 800 -25.50 25.92 -8.82
CA SER A 800 -26.34 27.06 -8.43
C SER A 800 -25.94 28.39 -9.08
N ASN A 801 -24.84 28.38 -9.84
CA ASN A 801 -24.14 29.58 -10.33
C ASN A 801 -23.81 30.59 -9.21
N HIS A 802 -23.63 30.10 -7.98
CA HIS A 802 -23.27 30.92 -6.83
C HIS A 802 -21.76 31.13 -6.77
N ARG A 803 -21.32 32.39 -6.81
CA ARG A 803 -19.92 32.78 -6.84
C ARG A 803 -19.69 33.91 -5.83
N VAL A 804 -18.93 33.65 -4.77
CA VAL A 804 -18.74 34.59 -3.67
C VAL A 804 -17.35 34.48 -3.07
N CYS A 805 -16.79 35.61 -2.64
CA CYS A 805 -15.61 35.64 -1.78
C CYS A 805 -15.96 36.22 -0.41
N LYS A 806 -15.27 35.78 0.63
CA LYS A 806 -15.35 36.38 1.96
C LYS A 806 -13.97 36.39 2.60
N HIS A 807 -13.81 37.22 3.62
CA HIS A 807 -12.56 37.40 4.34
C HIS A 807 -12.78 37.63 5.84
N GLY A 808 -11.72 37.52 6.62
CA GLY A 808 -11.78 37.76 8.06
C GLY A 808 -10.41 37.84 8.73
N TRP A 809 -10.44 37.98 10.05
CA TRP A 809 -9.25 38.09 10.90
C TRP A 809 -9.09 36.86 11.78
N VAL A 810 -7.85 36.48 12.04
CA VAL A 810 -7.50 35.49 13.07
C VAL A 810 -7.38 36.24 14.41
N PRO A 811 -8.10 35.82 15.46
CA PRO A 811 -8.01 36.48 16.77
C PRO A 811 -6.59 36.51 17.34
N ASN A 812 -6.23 37.61 18.01
CA ASN A 812 -4.88 37.82 18.56
C ASN A 812 -4.41 36.68 19.48
N HIS A 813 -5.30 36.17 20.35
CA HIS A 813 -4.94 35.09 21.28
C HIS A 813 -4.58 33.78 20.54
N LEU A 814 -5.32 33.44 19.48
CA LEU A 814 -5.06 32.29 18.63
C LEU A 814 -3.79 32.52 17.82
N ARG A 815 -3.59 33.75 17.34
CA ARG A 815 -2.38 34.14 16.63
C ARG A 815 -1.13 33.93 17.47
N ASP A 816 -1.14 34.44 18.70
CA ASP A 816 0.01 34.37 19.61
C ASP A 816 0.26 32.94 20.09
N PHE A 817 -0.78 32.10 20.20
CA PHE A 817 -0.64 30.67 20.47
C PHE A 817 0.02 29.94 19.28
N TRP A 818 -0.43 30.18 18.06
CA TRP A 818 0.11 29.51 16.86
C TRP A 818 1.51 29.97 16.49
N LEU A 819 1.83 31.26 16.62
CA LEU A 819 3.19 31.77 16.44
C LEU A 819 4.19 31.06 17.39
N ARG A 820 3.79 30.82 18.64
CA ARG A 820 4.63 30.09 19.62
C ARG A 820 4.77 28.59 19.33
N THR A 821 3.77 27.97 18.69
CA THR A 821 3.70 26.50 18.56
C THR A 821 3.99 25.96 17.17
N VAL A 822 3.78 26.76 16.12
CA VAL A 822 3.88 26.37 14.70
C VAL A 822 4.69 27.39 13.88
N GLY A 823 4.96 28.59 14.41
CA GLY A 823 5.66 29.67 13.70
C GLY A 823 4.74 30.42 12.74
N GLU A 824 5.30 30.96 11.65
CA GLU A 824 4.59 31.79 10.66
C GLU A 824 3.54 31.01 9.82
N GLN A 825 3.37 29.70 10.02
CA GLN A 825 2.34 28.89 9.34
C GLN A 825 0.91 29.10 9.87
N ILE A 826 0.67 30.21 10.57
CA ILE A 826 -0.62 30.61 11.14
C ILE A 826 -1.76 30.75 10.13
N ILE A 827 -1.43 30.94 8.86
CA ILE A 827 -2.38 31.16 7.76
C ILE A 827 -3.20 29.91 7.39
N ALA A 828 -2.85 28.73 7.94
CA ALA A 828 -3.54 27.47 7.68
C ALA A 828 -5.02 27.44 8.13
N HIS A 829 -5.46 28.39 8.97
CA HIS A 829 -6.84 28.51 9.45
C HIS A 829 -7.86 28.84 8.35
N ALA A 830 -7.42 29.37 7.20
CA ALA A 830 -8.31 29.74 6.09
C ALA A 830 -9.23 28.58 5.65
N VAL A 831 -8.71 27.34 5.70
CA VAL A 831 -9.49 26.12 5.38
C VAL A 831 -10.60 25.89 6.39
N VAL A 832 -10.33 26.03 7.70
CA VAL A 832 -11.36 25.91 8.75
C VAL A 832 -12.46 26.94 8.54
N CYS A 833 -12.07 28.18 8.23
CA CYS A 833 -12.99 29.29 8.06
C CYS A 833 -13.91 29.10 6.86
N ALA A 834 -13.35 28.73 5.71
CA ALA A 834 -14.12 28.42 4.51
C ALA A 834 -15.07 27.25 4.74
N LEU A 835 -14.58 26.14 5.30
CA LEU A 835 -15.41 24.97 5.53
C LEU A 835 -16.51 25.22 6.55
N TRP A 836 -16.27 26.06 7.57
CA TRP A 836 -17.28 26.46 8.56
C TRP A 836 -18.44 27.23 7.92
N ASP A 837 -18.14 28.26 7.13
CA ASP A 837 -19.16 29.12 6.51
C ASP A 837 -19.96 28.38 5.44
N LEU A 838 -19.31 27.46 4.72
CA LEU A 838 -19.89 26.78 3.57
C LEU A 838 -20.57 25.45 3.91
N GLN A 839 -20.69 25.06 5.19
CA GLN A 839 -21.23 23.76 5.61
C GLN A 839 -22.57 23.42 4.95
N GLU A 840 -23.54 24.34 4.98
CA GLU A 840 -24.86 24.12 4.37
C GLU A 840 -24.78 24.01 2.84
N ARG A 841 -23.90 24.79 2.21
CA ARG A 841 -23.73 24.81 0.75
C ARG A 841 -22.98 23.58 0.22
N MET A 842 -22.13 22.99 1.05
CA MET A 842 -21.40 21.76 0.74
C MET A 842 -22.19 20.50 1.11
N MET A 843 -23.43 20.62 1.63
CA MET A 843 -24.17 19.49 2.14
C MET A 843 -24.37 18.41 1.09
N ASP A 844 -23.85 17.21 1.33
CA ASP A 844 -23.88 16.07 0.39
C ASP A 844 -23.22 16.36 -1.00
N ARG A 845 -22.37 17.39 -1.11
CA ARG A 845 -21.70 17.79 -2.36
C ARG A 845 -20.28 17.21 -2.52
N ARG A 846 -19.83 17.13 -3.77
CA ARG A 846 -18.42 16.97 -4.14
C ARG A 846 -17.72 18.31 -4.07
N VAL A 847 -16.51 18.38 -3.50
CA VAL A 847 -15.79 19.63 -3.30
C VAL A 847 -14.32 19.50 -3.72
N LEU A 848 -13.85 20.38 -4.59
CA LEU A 848 -12.43 20.57 -4.88
C LEU A 848 -11.93 21.81 -4.11
N LEU A 849 -11.01 21.62 -3.18
CA LEU A 849 -10.47 22.70 -2.34
C LEU A 849 -8.99 22.93 -2.65
N PHE A 850 -8.67 24.06 -3.27
CA PHE A 850 -7.34 24.46 -3.69
C PHE A 850 -6.64 25.27 -2.58
N ILE A 851 -5.39 24.89 -2.30
CA ILE A 851 -4.53 25.46 -1.26
C ILE A 851 -3.14 25.69 -1.86
N ASP A 852 -2.51 26.81 -1.55
CA ASP A 852 -1.16 27.13 -2.05
C ASP A 852 -0.02 26.65 -1.12
N ASN A 853 -0.34 26.41 0.15
CA ASN A 853 0.57 25.87 1.15
C ASN A 853 0.64 24.33 1.10
N GLU A 854 1.74 23.84 0.55
CA GLU A 854 1.98 22.41 0.32
C GLU A 854 2.09 21.60 1.64
N SER A 855 2.61 22.21 2.70
CA SER A 855 2.70 21.57 4.01
C SER A 855 1.32 21.38 4.63
N CYS A 856 0.45 22.39 4.52
CA CYS A 856 -0.95 22.32 4.93
C CYS A 856 -1.71 21.27 4.12
N ARG A 857 -1.58 21.28 2.78
CA ARG A 857 -2.18 20.28 1.88
C ARG A 857 -1.80 18.85 2.27
N PHE A 858 -0.52 18.57 2.52
CA PHE A 858 -0.10 17.24 2.94
C PHE A 858 -0.58 16.85 4.34
N ALA A 859 -0.70 17.80 5.26
CA ALA A 859 -1.27 17.55 6.59
C ALA A 859 -2.75 17.15 6.48
N LEU A 860 -3.52 17.82 5.60
CA LEU A 860 -4.93 17.53 5.30
C LEU A 860 -5.09 16.15 4.65
N ILE A 861 -4.26 15.81 3.66
CA ILE A 861 -4.26 14.51 2.98
C ILE A 861 -3.96 13.36 3.96
N LYS A 862 -2.87 13.50 4.73
CA LYS A 862 -2.40 12.44 5.63
C LYS A 862 -3.20 12.36 6.93
N ARG A 863 -3.86 13.44 7.32
CA ARG A 863 -4.43 13.65 8.67
C ARG A 863 -3.38 13.38 9.75
N ALA A 864 -2.20 13.96 9.55
CA ALA A 864 -1.05 13.77 10.42
C ALA A 864 -0.18 15.03 10.44
N SER A 865 0.26 15.42 11.64
CA SER A 865 1.28 16.45 11.84
C SER A 865 2.06 16.13 13.12
N ARG A 866 3.28 16.66 13.22
CA ARG A 866 4.05 16.66 14.48
C ARG A 866 3.58 17.78 15.43
N SER A 867 3.02 18.86 14.88
CA SER A 867 2.44 19.93 15.67
C SER A 867 1.07 19.50 16.20
N GLY A 868 0.88 19.58 17.52
CA GLY A 868 -0.42 19.30 18.09
C GLY A 868 -1.48 20.35 17.71
N ALA A 869 -1.12 21.62 17.53
CA ALA A 869 -2.06 22.67 17.10
C ALA A 869 -2.61 22.38 15.68
N VAL A 870 -1.75 21.92 14.76
CA VAL A 870 -2.18 21.46 13.43
C VAL A 870 -3.06 20.22 13.52
N LEU A 871 -2.81 19.30 14.46
CA LEU A 871 -3.68 18.14 14.67
C LEU A 871 -5.07 18.54 15.20
N ASP A 872 -5.15 19.53 16.07
CA ASP A 872 -6.41 20.07 16.59
C ASP A 872 -7.21 20.75 15.45
N MET A 873 -6.53 21.48 14.57
CA MET A 873 -7.13 22.01 13.33
C MET A 873 -7.66 20.89 12.42
N LEU A 874 -6.87 19.84 12.18
CA LEU A 874 -7.28 18.71 11.33
C LEU A 874 -8.49 17.95 11.90
N LYS A 875 -8.66 17.94 13.23
CA LYS A 875 -9.83 17.40 13.92
C LYS A 875 -11.07 18.24 13.62
N VAL A 876 -11.00 19.57 13.82
CA VAL A 876 -12.11 20.49 13.51
C VAL A 876 -12.54 20.34 12.05
N ILE A 877 -11.59 20.28 11.12
CA ILE A 877 -11.88 20.05 9.69
C ILE A 877 -12.62 18.72 9.48
N GLY A 878 -12.17 17.64 10.14
CA GLY A 878 -12.85 16.34 10.07
C GLY A 878 -14.28 16.36 10.62
N GLU A 879 -14.54 17.13 11.68
CA GLU A 879 -15.88 17.35 12.24
C GLU A 879 -16.79 18.11 11.25
N LEU A 880 -16.24 19.13 10.57
CA LEU A 880 -16.98 19.93 9.58
C LEU A 880 -17.31 19.12 8.32
N GLU A 881 -16.36 18.33 7.81
CA GLU A 881 -16.59 17.42 6.69
C GLU A 881 -17.69 16.39 7.01
N ALA A 882 -17.65 15.81 8.21
CA ALA A 882 -18.66 14.86 8.65
C ALA A 882 -20.03 15.51 8.86
N SER A 883 -20.08 16.73 9.39
CA SER A 883 -21.31 17.52 9.56
C SER A 883 -21.96 17.84 8.21
N ALA A 884 -21.16 18.34 7.26
CA ALA A 884 -21.62 18.68 5.93
C ALA A 884 -21.86 17.44 5.05
N LYS A 885 -21.36 16.25 5.41
CA LYS A 885 -21.35 15.10 4.49
C LYS A 885 -20.72 15.41 3.14
N ALA A 886 -19.74 16.32 3.17
CA ALA A 886 -19.03 16.78 1.99
C ALA A 886 -17.87 15.84 1.67
N PHE A 887 -17.67 15.59 0.37
CA PHE A 887 -16.52 14.83 -0.12
C PHE A 887 -15.47 15.82 -0.62
N VAL A 888 -14.57 16.24 0.27
CA VAL A 888 -13.54 17.24 -0.04
C VAL A 888 -12.28 16.58 -0.59
N TRP A 889 -11.82 17.08 -1.73
CA TRP A 889 -10.56 16.74 -2.38
C TRP A 889 -9.62 17.96 -2.34
N PHE A 890 -8.53 17.87 -1.59
CA PHE A 890 -7.53 18.92 -1.46
C PHE A 890 -6.57 18.95 -2.64
N GLU A 891 -6.45 20.09 -3.32
CA GLU A 891 -5.53 20.31 -4.44
C GLU A 891 -4.55 21.45 -4.21
N ARG A 892 -3.47 21.45 -5.00
CA ARG A 892 -2.49 22.54 -5.01
C ARG A 892 -2.90 23.59 -6.03
N VAL A 893 -2.73 24.86 -5.67
CA VAL A 893 -2.73 26.00 -6.61
C VAL A 893 -1.48 26.84 -6.37
N ALA A 894 -0.86 27.39 -7.41
CA ALA A 894 0.26 28.32 -7.23
C ALA A 894 -0.22 29.62 -6.57
N SER A 895 0.56 30.20 -5.66
CA SER A 895 0.19 31.44 -4.96
C SER A 895 -0.07 32.58 -5.96
N PHE A 896 0.70 32.65 -7.06
CA PHE A 896 0.46 33.60 -8.16
C PHE A 896 -0.92 33.43 -8.83
N THR A 897 -1.40 32.19 -8.90
CA THR A 897 -2.64 31.81 -9.59
C THR A 897 -3.86 31.83 -8.64
N ASN A 898 -3.64 31.89 -7.33
CA ASN A 898 -4.68 31.66 -6.33
C ASN A 898 -5.65 32.87 -6.21
N PRO A 899 -6.94 32.75 -6.63
CA PRO A 899 -7.93 33.82 -6.47
C PRO A 899 -8.20 34.23 -5.02
N ALA A 900 -7.84 33.39 -4.04
CA ALA A 900 -8.06 33.71 -2.63
C ALA A 900 -7.02 34.68 -2.04
N ASP A 901 -5.92 34.98 -2.73
CA ASP A 901 -4.89 35.93 -2.26
C ASP A 901 -5.45 37.36 -2.12
N TRP A 902 -6.33 37.79 -3.03
CA TRP A 902 -7.02 39.08 -2.94
C TRP A 902 -7.90 39.22 -1.69
N PRO A 903 -8.91 38.36 -1.45
CA PRO A 903 -9.73 38.47 -0.23
C PRO A 903 -8.91 38.21 1.05
N SER A 904 -7.87 37.38 1.03
CA SER A 904 -7.03 37.18 2.22
C SER A 904 -6.28 38.45 2.63
N ARG A 905 -5.93 39.30 1.67
CA ARG A 905 -5.33 40.64 1.86
C ARG A 905 -6.36 41.75 2.06
N LEU A 906 -7.64 41.40 2.18
CA LEU A 906 -8.76 42.35 2.30
C LEU A 906 -8.96 43.24 1.07
N ASP A 907 -8.54 42.74 -0.11
CA ASP A 907 -8.60 43.45 -1.39
C ASP A 907 -9.49 42.72 -2.41
N SER A 908 -10.72 42.37 -1.99
CA SER A 908 -11.70 41.70 -2.86
C SER A 908 -12.03 42.50 -4.14
N ALA A 909 -11.83 43.82 -4.13
CA ALA A 909 -12.12 44.71 -5.26
C ALA A 909 -11.16 44.52 -6.44
N SER A 910 -9.93 44.07 -6.19
CA SER A 910 -8.92 43.80 -7.22
C SER A 910 -9.03 42.40 -7.83
N LEU A 911 -10.00 41.59 -7.40
CA LEU A 911 -10.27 40.27 -7.97
C LEU A 911 -10.75 40.41 -9.43
N PRO A 912 -10.26 39.59 -10.38
CA PRO A 912 -10.65 39.72 -11.79
C PRO A 912 -12.16 39.61 -12.01
N GLY A 913 -12.74 40.61 -12.69
CA GLY A 913 -14.19 40.72 -12.92
C GLY A 913 -14.75 39.57 -13.78
N GLU A 914 -13.92 38.96 -14.63
CA GLU A 914 -14.27 37.80 -15.47
C GLU A 914 -14.66 36.58 -14.64
N LEU A 915 -14.25 36.50 -13.37
CA LEU A 915 -14.61 35.40 -12.48
C LEU A 915 -16.08 35.48 -12.02
N GLY A 916 -16.70 36.67 -12.10
CA GLY A 916 -18.09 36.91 -11.68
C GLY A 916 -18.33 36.67 -10.19
N VAL A 917 -17.30 36.81 -9.36
CA VAL A 917 -17.35 36.57 -7.91
C VAL A 917 -17.85 37.83 -7.20
N LYS A 918 -18.87 37.68 -6.36
CA LYS A 918 -19.38 38.79 -5.54
C LYS A 918 -18.64 38.85 -4.21
N ASP A 919 -18.37 40.07 -3.73
CA ASP A 919 -17.86 40.24 -2.38
C ASP A 919 -18.99 40.01 -1.35
N GLY A 920 -18.84 38.95 -0.58
CA GLY A 920 -19.71 38.60 0.55
C GLY A 920 -19.31 39.28 1.86
N GLY A 921 -18.24 40.07 1.85
CA GLY A 921 -17.77 40.87 2.96
C GLY A 921 -17.10 40.09 4.10
N ARG A 922 -16.93 40.79 5.22
CA ARG A 922 -16.32 40.26 6.45
C ARG A 922 -17.16 39.14 7.06
N LEU A 923 -16.49 38.05 7.43
CA LEU A 923 -17.05 36.98 8.25
C LEU A 923 -16.30 36.87 9.58
N ASP A 924 -17.04 37.00 10.68
CA ASP A 924 -16.54 36.71 12.02
C ASP A 924 -17.03 35.34 12.48
N LEU A 925 -16.09 34.42 12.70
CA LEU A 925 -16.42 33.10 13.25
C LEU A 925 -16.69 33.19 14.76
N PRO A 926 -17.62 32.37 15.29
CA PRO A 926 -17.87 32.30 16.73
C PRO A 926 -16.61 31.92 17.51
N GLU A 927 -16.43 32.52 18.70
CA GLU A 927 -15.29 32.28 19.59
C GLU A 927 -15.08 30.79 19.94
N GLU A 928 -16.18 30.02 19.97
CA GLU A 928 -16.15 28.57 20.18
C GLU A 928 -15.33 27.83 19.11
N VAL A 929 -15.36 28.28 17.85
CA VAL A 929 -14.57 27.66 16.77
C VAL A 929 -13.08 27.92 17.00
N TRP A 930 -12.73 29.12 17.45
CA TRP A 930 -11.35 29.52 17.73
C TRP A 930 -10.77 28.80 18.96
N ARG A 931 -11.56 28.63 20.04
CA ARG A 931 -11.12 27.90 21.24
C ARG A 931 -10.81 26.42 20.97
N ARG A 932 -11.50 25.80 20.01
CA ARG A 932 -11.20 24.42 19.59
C ARG A 932 -9.81 24.28 18.94
N LEU A 933 -9.19 25.39 18.54
CA LEU A 933 -7.85 25.43 17.96
C LEU A 933 -6.74 25.75 19.00
N THR A 934 -7.08 25.97 20.28
CA THR A 934 -6.14 26.37 21.37
C THR A 934 -5.98 25.37 22.53
N ARG A 935 -6.42 24.11 22.40
CA ARG A 935 -6.28 23.02 23.42
C ARG A 935 -7.01 23.22 24.76
N GLU A 936 -7.96 24.13 24.89
CA GLU A 936 -8.75 24.28 26.13
C GLU A 936 -9.74 23.11 26.36
N PRO A 937 -10.07 22.74 27.61
CA PRO A 937 -10.89 21.57 27.91
C PRO A 937 -12.37 21.76 27.53
N ARG A 938 -12.89 20.79 26.76
CA ARG A 938 -14.30 20.39 26.55
C ARG A 938 -15.40 21.48 26.54
N LEU A 939 -16.11 21.55 25.42
CA LEU A 939 -17.58 21.65 25.44
C LEU A 939 -18.17 20.38 24.84
N GLY A 940 -19.08 19.75 25.59
CA GLY A 940 -19.73 18.47 25.26
C GLY A 940 -20.71 18.53 24.08
N THR A 941 -20.80 19.66 23.39
CA THR A 941 -21.78 19.94 22.34
C THR A 941 -21.13 19.84 20.95
N PRO A 942 -21.68 19.03 20.01
CA PRO A 942 -21.25 19.03 18.61
C PRO A 942 -21.39 20.43 18.00
N LEU A 943 -20.48 20.83 17.09
CA LEU A 943 -20.62 22.08 16.30
C LEU A 943 -21.97 22.16 15.58
N VAL A 944 -22.55 21.00 15.27
CA VAL A 944 -23.87 20.76 14.67
C VAL A 944 -25.01 21.41 15.48
N GLU A 945 -24.95 21.43 16.81
CA GLU A 945 -26.02 22.05 17.63
C GLU A 945 -25.83 23.56 17.80
N ALA A 946 -24.59 24.06 17.83
CA ALA A 946 -24.32 25.49 17.99
C ALA A 946 -24.77 26.32 16.78
N GLY A 947 -24.57 25.81 15.55
CA GLY A 947 -25.03 26.46 14.32
C GLY A 947 -26.56 26.46 14.17
N VAL A 948 -27.19 25.31 14.36
CA VAL A 948 -28.66 25.16 14.23
C VAL A 948 -29.42 25.97 15.29
N VAL A 949 -28.87 26.10 16.51
CA VAL A 949 -29.48 26.90 17.59
C VAL A 949 -29.29 28.41 17.38
N ALA A 950 -28.17 28.85 16.80
CA ALA A 950 -27.95 30.27 16.47
C ALA A 950 -28.86 30.73 15.31
N GLU A 951 -29.01 29.91 14.27
CA GLU A 951 -29.84 30.21 13.09
C GLU A 951 -31.35 30.18 13.43
N ARG A 952 -31.81 29.23 14.25
CA ARG A 952 -33.21 29.17 14.73
C ARG A 952 -33.58 30.37 15.62
N LYS A 953 -32.62 30.98 16.32
CA LYS A 953 -32.83 32.23 17.08
C LYS A 953 -32.87 33.46 16.16
N LYS A 954 -32.11 33.46 15.07
CA LYS A 954 -32.14 34.54 14.05
C LYS A 954 -33.44 34.52 13.22
N ARG A 955 -33.88 33.34 12.77
CA ARG A 955 -35.16 33.17 12.02
C ARG A 955 -36.43 33.37 12.86
N ARG A 956 -36.34 33.35 14.20
CA ARG A 956 -37.46 33.73 15.09
C ARG A 956 -37.51 35.23 15.40
N ARG A 957 -36.52 36.01 14.94
CA ARG A 957 -36.42 37.47 15.14
C ARG A 957 -36.51 38.27 13.83
N HIS A 958 -36.87 37.63 12.72
CA HIS A 958 -37.20 38.26 11.44
C HIS A 958 -38.57 37.79 10.98
#